data_AF-A0A9D7SRJ6-F1
#
_entry.id   AF-A0A9D7SRJ6-F1
#
_cell.length_a   1.000
_cell.length_b   1.000
_cell.length_c   1.000
_cell.angle_alpha   90.00
_cell.angle_beta   90.00
_cell.angle_gamma   90.00
#
_symmetry.space_group_name_H-M   'P 1'
#
loop_
_entity.id
_entity.type
_entity.pdbx_description
1 polymer ?
#
loop_
_entity_poly.entity_id
_entity_poly.type
_entity_poly.pdbx_seq_one_letter_code
_entity_poly.pdbx_strand_id
1 'polypeptide(L)'
;MQKTLIFIALLFTASLAVAQQDARLMRFPTVSKDAIVFSYAGDLYSVPRSGGVARKMTTDIGNEIFARFSPDGQTLAFTGQYDGNTEVYKMPAQGGIPVRLTYSATLGRDDLGDRMGPNNIVMTWKNDNSGIVYRSRKTSFNSFKGQLYFANANGGPSTELPFSVGGFCSYSPDNSKLAMNWVFREFRTWKYYKGGMADDVWIYDFATSKFDNITNNPAQDIFPMWSGDKIYFCSDRDRTMNLFVYDTKTKQTNKLTNYTNYDIKFPSLGPDAIVYENGGYIYLFDLKTGTDKKVSITIADDAASGRNEMIDASKFIENGDYDLSPDGNRIAMTARGDVWTLPAKEGITRDISKSSSIHERAVTWSGDGKMVAFISDATGEDEVYIQKQDGSDSPVQLTQNADTYKYYLIWSPDSKKLAWTDKKLRLQYVDVSSKAVTLVDQAKAWEYEVVSWSPDSKWIAYTKADDDFRSKVFLYDTRTKKSTQVTDNWYEASGGVFSPDGKYLFFVSNRDFNPTYSQTEWNHSYGDMSRIYFVTLAKDTKSPLAPINDEVEIKADTFFMSDATKPASTKKDKTKKEKTTPALPKDDDKKKDSTAVTKIDLDGIMNRVIDLPIDPGNYYGISVSGDLVYYLANSSHDQQTKLKVFDLKEKEEKVIGAYDTYILSSNQKKMLLMKDRSFAVVDAPKDKTGMDKKVDLSNMKIVVDKKKEWEQIFNESWRQMRDFFYDSGMHGVDWPAIKLKYKALLPYVSHRTDLTYIIGEMIGELSVGHSYVGGGDAPKSERIPLGLLGAKLSRDSSGYFRIDEILKGENWESVTRSPLTEVGVNVNKGDYITAINGISTKTVNDIFELLVNTAGKTTELTVNSKPSNTGSRKTLVVPTADESGLYYLNWVRKNIDYVNAKTNGEVGYIHIPDMGTEGLNEFAKYFYAQLQKKALIIDDRGNGGGNVSPQIVERLRREAAFFNMPRNVAIPNADPEMVVGPKVLMIDQYSASDGDLFPYRFRKYGLGQIIGRRSWGGVVGIRGSLPFIDGGSLSKPEFARYDAAGGNTWPIEGHGVDPDIEVINSPSDEYMGKDNQLDKAIEIIKGELVQRKDNPAPPPYPKKNK
;
A
#
# COMPACT_ATOMS: atom_id res chain seq x y z
N MET A 1 22.38 -45.32 66.49
CA MET A 1 21.13 -45.28 65.70
C MET A 1 20.29 -44.10 66.18
N GLN A 2 19.57 -43.41 65.29
CA GLN A 2 18.67 -42.27 65.51
C GLN A 2 19.21 -40.82 65.53
N LYS A 3 20.26 -40.43 64.78
CA LYS A 3 20.51 -38.99 64.50
C LYS A 3 21.02 -38.65 63.09
N THR A 4 20.86 -39.54 62.10
CA THR A 4 21.40 -39.33 60.74
C THR A 4 20.38 -39.69 59.65
N LEU A 5 19.10 -39.36 59.86
CA LEU A 5 18.03 -39.61 58.88
C LEU A 5 17.01 -38.46 58.74
N ILE A 6 17.22 -37.32 59.40
CA ILE A 6 16.31 -36.16 59.34
C ILE A 6 16.87 -35.02 58.46
N PHE A 7 18.15 -35.05 58.06
CA PHE A 7 18.75 -33.99 57.24
C PHE A 7 18.70 -34.24 55.72
N ILE A 8 18.28 -35.42 55.26
CA ILE A 8 18.16 -35.77 53.83
C ILE A 8 16.70 -35.69 53.33
N ALA A 9 15.72 -35.64 54.24
CA ALA A 9 14.29 -35.48 53.87
C ALA A 9 13.84 -34.02 53.69
N LEU A 10 14.68 -33.03 54.01
CA LEU A 10 14.38 -31.58 53.87
C LEU A 10 15.00 -30.94 52.61
N LEU A 11 15.66 -31.73 51.77
CA LEU A 11 16.29 -31.28 50.51
C LEU A 11 15.55 -31.73 49.24
N PHE A 12 14.37 -32.38 49.37
CA PHE A 12 13.59 -32.89 48.23
C PHE A 12 12.17 -32.31 48.10
N THR A 13 11.93 -31.12 48.64
CA THR A 13 10.72 -30.32 48.36
C THR A 13 11.06 -28.84 48.10
N ALA A 14 12.13 -28.58 47.34
CA ALA A 14 12.17 -27.41 46.50
C ALA A 14 11.28 -27.70 45.29
N SER A 15 9.97 -27.63 45.49
CA SER A 15 9.03 -27.48 44.39
C SER A 15 9.50 -26.24 43.62
N LEU A 16 10.17 -26.45 42.49
CA LEU A 16 10.23 -25.45 41.43
C LEU A 16 8.78 -25.23 41.01
N ALA A 17 8.07 -24.37 41.76
CA ALA A 17 6.92 -23.68 41.23
C ALA A 17 7.48 -22.86 40.08
N VAL A 18 7.45 -23.43 38.88
CA VAL A 18 7.51 -22.66 37.65
C VAL A 18 6.33 -21.71 37.78
N ALA A 19 6.58 -20.50 38.28
CA ALA A 19 5.58 -19.46 38.32
C ALA A 19 5.12 -19.29 36.88
N GLN A 20 3.89 -19.71 36.61
CA GLN A 20 3.33 -19.65 35.27
C GLN A 20 3.38 -18.19 34.82
N GLN A 21 4.04 -17.95 33.68
CA GLN A 21 4.32 -16.59 33.23
C GLN A 21 3.00 -15.89 32.89
N ASP A 22 2.79 -14.74 33.53
CA ASP A 22 1.62 -13.88 33.34
C ASP A 22 1.52 -13.49 31.84
N ALA A 23 0.37 -13.78 31.23
CA ALA A 23 0.14 -13.57 29.80
C ALA A 23 0.22 -12.08 29.43
N ARG A 24 0.56 -11.79 28.17
CA ARG A 24 0.50 -10.44 27.59
C ARG A 24 -0.12 -10.46 26.20
N LEU A 25 -0.35 -9.26 25.64
CA LEU A 25 -0.98 -9.03 24.34
C LEU A 25 -2.42 -9.55 24.31
N MET A 26 -3.10 -9.45 25.46
CA MET A 26 -4.54 -9.62 25.58
C MET A 26 -5.20 -8.30 25.22
N ARG A 27 -5.94 -8.28 24.10
CA ARG A 27 -6.44 -7.04 23.47
C ARG A 27 -7.96 -6.94 23.56
N PHE A 28 -8.48 -5.73 23.32
CA PHE A 28 -9.91 -5.43 23.25
C PHE A 28 -10.75 -5.96 24.45
N PRO A 29 -10.34 -5.74 25.71
CA PRO A 29 -11.02 -6.31 26.85
C PRO A 29 -12.41 -5.70 27.12
N THR A 30 -13.25 -6.46 27.81
CA THR A 30 -14.55 -6.04 28.37
C THR A 30 -14.81 -6.75 29.69
N VAL A 31 -15.63 -6.17 30.57
CA VAL A 31 -15.82 -6.66 31.95
C VAL A 31 -17.29 -6.64 32.37
N SER A 32 -17.73 -7.72 32.99
CA SER A 32 -19.04 -7.86 33.64
C SER A 32 -18.89 -7.79 35.16
N LYS A 33 -19.95 -8.12 35.92
CA LYS A 33 -19.85 -8.23 37.38
C LYS A 33 -18.88 -9.33 37.82
N ASP A 34 -18.75 -10.39 37.02
CA ASP A 34 -18.11 -11.65 37.43
C ASP A 34 -16.87 -11.99 36.61
N ALA A 35 -16.80 -11.58 35.34
CA ALA A 35 -15.78 -12.02 34.40
C ALA A 35 -15.23 -10.88 33.53
N ILE A 36 -14.03 -11.12 32.99
CA ILE A 36 -13.39 -10.33 31.95
C ILE A 36 -13.34 -11.18 30.69
N VAL A 37 -13.66 -10.59 29.55
CA VAL A 37 -13.47 -11.19 28.22
C VAL A 37 -12.49 -10.33 27.42
N PHE A 38 -11.60 -10.96 26.67
CA PHE A 38 -10.61 -10.28 25.83
C PHE A 38 -10.28 -11.14 24.61
N SER A 39 -9.70 -10.51 23.58
CA SER A 39 -9.15 -11.21 22.41
C SER A 39 -7.69 -11.58 22.64
N TYR A 40 -7.32 -12.79 22.24
CA TYR A 40 -5.95 -13.26 22.25
C TYR A 40 -5.73 -14.24 21.09
N ALA A 41 -4.66 -14.01 20.33
CA ALA A 41 -4.27 -14.83 19.18
C ALA A 41 -5.36 -15.08 18.10
N GLY A 42 -6.35 -14.18 17.99
CA GLY A 42 -7.46 -14.27 17.04
C GLY A 42 -8.80 -14.61 17.69
N ASP A 43 -8.81 -15.22 18.88
CA ASP A 43 -10.03 -15.74 19.52
C ASP A 43 -10.41 -14.98 20.81
N LEU A 44 -11.64 -15.17 21.29
CA LEU A 44 -12.11 -14.66 22.59
C LEU A 44 -11.79 -15.62 23.74
N TYR A 45 -11.36 -15.05 24.87
CA TYR A 45 -11.11 -15.76 26.12
C TYR A 45 -11.87 -15.10 27.26
N SER A 46 -12.24 -15.89 28.27
CA SER A 46 -12.94 -15.43 29.49
C SER A 46 -12.16 -15.83 30.74
N VAL A 47 -12.08 -14.94 31.73
CA VAL A 47 -11.41 -15.17 33.02
C VAL A 47 -12.20 -14.50 34.15
N PRO A 48 -12.22 -15.06 35.38
CA PRO A 48 -12.77 -14.34 36.53
C PRO A 48 -12.08 -12.99 36.76
N ARG A 49 -12.79 -12.00 37.33
CA ARG A 49 -12.21 -10.68 37.66
C ARG A 49 -11.01 -10.74 38.60
N SER A 50 -10.90 -11.80 39.40
CA SER A 50 -9.75 -12.07 40.28
C SER A 50 -8.51 -12.53 39.52
N GLY A 51 -8.62 -12.85 38.23
CA GLY A 51 -7.57 -13.49 37.44
C GLY A 51 -7.60 -15.02 37.55
N GLY A 52 -6.54 -15.66 37.06
CA GLY A 52 -6.39 -17.11 36.99
C GLY A 52 -6.22 -17.61 35.55
N VAL A 53 -6.58 -18.86 35.31
CA VAL A 53 -6.50 -19.47 33.98
C VAL A 53 -7.70 -19.02 33.13
N ALA A 54 -7.42 -18.42 31.98
CA ALA A 54 -8.44 -18.01 31.03
C ALA A 54 -8.97 -19.21 30.23
N ARG A 55 -10.28 -19.21 29.96
CA ARG A 55 -10.95 -20.22 29.14
C ARG A 55 -11.20 -19.66 27.75
N LYS A 56 -10.78 -20.39 26.72
CA LYS A 56 -11.08 -20.09 25.32
C LYS A 56 -12.59 -20.22 25.03
N MET A 57 -13.15 -19.25 24.35
CA MET A 57 -14.60 -19.12 24.09
C MET A 57 -14.95 -19.36 22.63
N THR A 58 -14.04 -19.02 21.72
CA THR A 58 -14.21 -19.16 20.27
C THR A 58 -13.05 -19.94 19.66
N THR A 59 -13.30 -20.52 18.49
CA THR A 59 -12.30 -21.23 17.68
C THR A 59 -12.68 -21.10 16.22
N ASP A 60 -12.08 -20.15 15.50
CA ASP A 60 -12.23 -19.99 14.05
C ASP A 60 -10.88 -19.62 13.41
N ILE A 61 -10.82 -19.60 12.08
CA ILE A 61 -9.62 -19.11 11.36
C ILE A 61 -9.58 -17.58 11.29
N GLY A 62 -10.74 -16.93 11.41
CA GLY A 62 -10.89 -15.48 11.43
C GLY A 62 -10.53 -14.84 12.79
N ASN A 63 -10.79 -13.54 12.91
CA ASN A 63 -10.61 -12.80 14.16
C ASN A 63 -11.96 -12.55 14.86
N GLU A 64 -12.02 -12.83 16.17
CA GLU A 64 -13.07 -12.40 17.08
C GLU A 64 -12.56 -11.32 18.06
N ILE A 65 -13.14 -10.13 17.93
CA ILE A 65 -12.63 -8.90 18.54
C ILE A 65 -13.76 -8.00 19.05
N PHE A 66 -13.41 -7.00 19.85
CA PHE A 66 -14.33 -5.97 20.35
C PHE A 66 -15.57 -6.52 21.07
N ALA A 67 -15.38 -7.55 21.91
CA ALA A 67 -16.47 -8.08 22.71
C ALA A 67 -17.05 -7.04 23.68
N ARG A 68 -18.36 -7.09 23.90
CA ARG A 68 -19.12 -6.29 24.88
C ARG A 68 -20.17 -7.15 25.55
N PHE A 69 -20.17 -7.16 26.89
CA PHE A 69 -21.26 -7.75 27.67
C PHE A 69 -22.54 -6.92 27.51
N SER A 70 -23.68 -7.60 27.43
CA SER A 70 -24.99 -6.98 27.60
C SER A 70 -25.11 -6.37 29.00
N PRO A 71 -25.92 -5.32 29.21
CA PRO A 71 -26.14 -4.70 30.52
C PRO A 71 -26.48 -5.67 31.66
N ASP A 72 -27.19 -6.77 31.34
CA ASP A 72 -27.52 -7.83 32.30
C ASP A 72 -26.42 -8.88 32.51
N GLY A 73 -25.34 -8.83 31.71
CA GLY A 73 -24.18 -9.72 31.78
C GLY A 73 -24.40 -11.12 31.17
N GLN A 74 -25.56 -11.40 30.56
CA GLN A 74 -25.91 -12.74 30.09
C GLN A 74 -25.47 -13.04 28.65
N THR A 75 -25.27 -12.01 27.83
CA THR A 75 -24.94 -12.13 26.41
C THR A 75 -23.66 -11.37 26.09
N LEU A 76 -22.86 -11.90 25.17
CA LEU A 76 -21.72 -11.22 24.57
C LEU A 76 -22.06 -10.88 23.12
N ALA A 77 -21.89 -9.62 22.73
CA ALA A 77 -21.81 -9.23 21.33
C ALA A 77 -20.36 -8.94 20.97
N PHE A 78 -19.95 -9.28 19.75
CA PHE A 78 -18.58 -9.13 19.30
C PHE A 78 -18.51 -9.03 17.77
N THR A 79 -17.39 -8.56 17.26
CA THR A 79 -17.07 -8.55 15.83
C THR A 79 -16.34 -9.83 15.49
N GLY A 80 -16.82 -10.60 14.51
CA GLY A 80 -16.29 -11.93 14.16
C GLY A 80 -16.22 -12.16 12.64
N GLN A 81 -15.53 -13.23 12.22
CA GLN A 81 -15.26 -13.56 10.81
C GLN A 81 -15.63 -15.00 10.40
N TYR A 82 -16.53 -15.64 11.16
CA TYR A 82 -16.95 -17.04 10.96
C TYR A 82 -17.43 -17.37 9.54
N ASP A 83 -18.14 -16.43 8.90
CA ASP A 83 -18.75 -16.64 7.59
C ASP A 83 -18.03 -15.83 6.49
N GLY A 84 -16.71 -15.73 6.60
CA GLY A 84 -15.86 -15.01 5.65
C GLY A 84 -15.82 -13.50 5.85
N ASN A 85 -16.96 -12.85 6.10
CA ASN A 85 -17.03 -11.39 6.25
C ASN A 85 -16.94 -10.96 7.71
N THR A 86 -16.44 -9.74 7.95
CA THR A 86 -16.38 -9.18 9.31
C THR A 86 -17.74 -8.65 9.71
N GLU A 87 -18.38 -9.26 10.71
CA GLU A 87 -19.78 -9.00 11.07
C GLU A 87 -19.99 -8.96 12.58
N VAL A 88 -21.15 -8.46 13.00
CA VAL A 88 -21.57 -8.49 14.40
C VAL A 88 -22.22 -9.83 14.70
N TYR A 89 -21.72 -10.51 15.73
CA TYR A 89 -22.26 -11.74 16.28
C TYR A 89 -22.66 -11.54 17.73
N LYS A 90 -23.55 -12.42 18.22
CA LYS A 90 -23.82 -12.59 19.64
C LYS A 90 -23.71 -14.04 20.08
N MET A 91 -23.39 -14.27 21.35
CA MET A 91 -23.42 -15.59 21.98
C MET A 91 -23.72 -15.47 23.48
N PRO A 92 -24.09 -16.55 24.19
CA PRO A 92 -24.18 -16.53 25.64
C PRO A 92 -22.85 -16.10 26.27
N ALA A 93 -22.89 -15.36 27.38
CA ALA A 93 -21.70 -14.86 28.07
C ALA A 93 -20.75 -15.97 28.57
N GLN A 94 -21.28 -17.18 28.75
CA GLN A 94 -20.53 -18.37 29.11
C GLN A 94 -20.03 -19.17 27.89
N GLY A 95 -20.25 -18.69 26.68
CA GLY A 95 -19.90 -19.35 25.43
C GLY A 95 -21.04 -20.19 24.88
N GLY A 96 -20.91 -20.63 23.64
CA GLY A 96 -21.96 -21.34 22.89
C GLY A 96 -21.88 -21.02 21.41
N ILE A 97 -22.90 -21.42 20.65
CA ILE A 97 -22.97 -21.19 19.21
C ILE A 97 -23.18 -19.70 18.93
N PRO A 98 -22.27 -19.03 18.19
CA PRO A 98 -22.46 -17.65 17.75
C PRO A 98 -23.66 -17.51 16.80
N VAL A 99 -24.39 -16.41 16.94
CA VAL A 99 -25.49 -16.03 16.05
C VAL A 99 -25.13 -14.72 15.35
N ARG A 100 -25.06 -14.76 14.02
CA ARG A 100 -24.81 -13.58 13.18
C ARG A 100 -25.99 -12.61 13.25
N LEU A 101 -25.70 -11.32 13.36
CA LEU A 101 -26.70 -10.25 13.44
C LEU A 101 -26.69 -9.31 12.24
N THR A 102 -25.55 -9.22 11.52
CA THR A 102 -25.40 -8.28 10.41
C THR A 102 -24.93 -8.97 9.15
N TYR A 103 -25.32 -8.41 8.00
CA TYR A 103 -24.92 -8.81 6.67
C TYR A 103 -24.52 -7.56 5.91
N SER A 104 -23.26 -7.49 5.51
CA SER A 104 -22.66 -6.32 4.86
C SER A 104 -21.68 -6.72 3.77
N ALA A 105 -21.45 -5.80 2.85
CA ALA A 105 -20.48 -6.00 1.79
C ALA A 105 -19.05 -5.98 2.32
N THR A 106 -18.20 -6.80 1.69
CA THR A 106 -16.78 -6.77 1.96
C THR A 106 -16.19 -5.50 1.37
N LEU A 107 -15.66 -4.64 2.23
CA LEU A 107 -14.92 -3.46 1.79
C LEU A 107 -13.44 -3.81 1.67
N GLY A 108 -12.73 -3.20 0.72
CA GLY A 108 -11.29 -3.48 0.48
C GLY A 108 -10.37 -3.17 1.67
N ARG A 109 -10.86 -2.43 2.67
CA ARG A 109 -10.16 -2.10 3.92
C ARG A 109 -10.88 -2.78 5.09
N ASP A 110 -10.55 -4.02 5.38
CA ASP A 110 -11.21 -4.83 6.40
C ASP A 110 -10.23 -5.74 7.16
N ASP A 111 -9.04 -5.21 7.46
CA ASP A 111 -7.97 -5.92 8.18
C ASP A 111 -7.73 -5.26 9.55
N LEU A 112 -7.35 -6.07 10.55
CA LEU A 112 -7.04 -5.56 11.89
C LEU A 112 -5.83 -4.61 11.90
N GLY A 113 -4.89 -4.79 10.96
CA GLY A 113 -3.76 -3.91 10.71
C GLY A 113 -4.09 -2.70 9.83
N ASP A 114 -5.31 -2.55 9.32
CA ASP A 114 -5.69 -1.31 8.62
C ASP A 114 -5.71 -0.14 9.60
N ARG A 115 -5.17 1.00 9.17
CA ARG A 115 -5.11 2.23 9.98
C ARG A 115 -6.47 2.77 10.46
N MET A 116 -7.58 2.35 9.85
CA MET A 116 -8.96 2.70 10.23
C MET A 116 -9.69 1.54 10.94
N GLY A 117 -8.96 0.48 11.29
CA GLY A 117 -9.51 -0.75 11.86
C GLY A 117 -10.33 -1.59 10.88
N PRO A 118 -10.80 -2.76 11.34
CA PRO A 118 -11.72 -3.60 10.59
C PRO A 118 -13.11 -2.95 10.47
N ASN A 119 -13.97 -3.50 9.62
CA ASN A 119 -15.37 -3.10 9.54
C ASN A 119 -16.20 -3.72 10.66
N ASN A 120 -17.39 -3.15 10.86
CA ASN A 120 -18.40 -3.65 11.78
C ASN A 120 -17.90 -3.85 13.22
N ILE A 121 -17.28 -2.81 13.77
CA ILE A 121 -16.73 -2.82 15.12
C ILE A 121 -17.85 -2.62 16.14
N VAL A 122 -18.05 -3.59 17.04
CA VAL A 122 -19.00 -3.46 18.15
C VAL A 122 -18.53 -2.37 19.12
N MET A 123 -19.37 -1.36 19.34
CA MET A 123 -19.05 -0.21 20.18
C MET A 123 -19.61 -0.36 21.60
N THR A 124 -20.93 -0.52 21.70
CA THR A 124 -21.64 -0.61 22.98
C THR A 124 -22.99 -1.30 22.82
N TRP A 125 -23.57 -1.75 23.93
CA TRP A 125 -24.99 -2.08 24.02
C TRP A 125 -25.81 -0.83 24.35
N LYS A 126 -27.11 -0.87 24.01
CA LYS A 126 -28.10 0.01 24.63
C LYS A 126 -28.47 -0.52 26.01
N ASN A 127 -28.70 0.36 26.98
CA ASN A 127 -28.83 -0.05 28.40
C ASN A 127 -30.06 -0.92 28.69
N ASP A 128 -31.03 -0.98 27.77
CA ASP A 128 -32.25 -1.79 27.86
C ASP A 128 -32.12 -3.21 27.24
N ASN A 129 -30.91 -3.62 26.82
CA ASN A 129 -30.62 -4.87 26.12
C ASN A 129 -31.31 -5.03 24.74
N SER A 130 -31.92 -3.98 24.18
CA SER A 130 -32.66 -4.10 22.92
C SER A 130 -31.77 -4.34 21.70
N GLY A 131 -30.49 -4.00 21.77
CA GLY A 131 -29.56 -4.18 20.66
C GLY A 131 -28.17 -3.57 20.87
N ILE A 132 -27.39 -3.60 19.79
CA ILE A 132 -25.97 -3.31 19.75
C ILE A 132 -25.72 -2.13 18.81
N VAL A 133 -24.92 -1.17 19.26
CA VAL A 133 -24.34 -0.13 18.41
C VAL A 133 -23.01 -0.62 17.87
N TYR A 134 -22.83 -0.53 16.56
CA TYR A 134 -21.59 -0.90 15.88
C TYR A 134 -21.22 0.15 14.82
N ARG A 135 -19.92 0.29 14.55
CA ARG A 135 -19.42 1.19 13.50
C ARG A 135 -19.20 0.43 12.21
N SER A 136 -19.70 0.96 11.10
CA SER A 136 -19.53 0.40 9.76
C SER A 136 -19.18 1.47 8.74
N ARG A 137 -18.51 1.08 7.65
CA ARG A 137 -18.24 1.94 6.49
C ARG A 137 -19.10 1.56 5.27
N LYS A 138 -20.08 0.67 5.45
CA LYS A 138 -20.84 0.03 4.36
C LYS A 138 -21.60 0.98 3.42
N THR A 139 -21.82 2.24 3.81
CA THR A 139 -22.48 3.28 2.99
C THR A 139 -21.58 4.51 2.75
N SER A 140 -20.29 4.43 3.10
CA SER A 140 -19.35 5.53 2.96
C SER A 140 -18.54 5.39 1.68
N PHE A 141 -18.41 6.46 0.91
CA PHE A 141 -17.41 6.54 -0.15
C PHE A 141 -16.02 6.95 0.37
N ASN A 142 -15.98 7.64 1.52
CA ASN A 142 -14.74 8.09 2.12
C ASN A 142 -14.22 7.03 3.10
N SER A 143 -13.07 6.44 2.79
CA SER A 143 -12.50 5.35 3.58
C SER A 143 -12.10 5.73 5.02
N PHE A 144 -12.01 7.01 5.35
CA PHE A 144 -11.78 7.52 6.71
C PHE A 144 -13.07 7.69 7.52
N LYS A 145 -14.23 7.86 6.86
CA LYS A 145 -15.52 8.08 7.51
C LYS A 145 -16.26 6.75 7.69
N GLY A 146 -16.79 6.52 8.89
CA GLY A 146 -17.67 5.40 9.20
C GLY A 146 -18.82 5.84 10.09
N GLN A 147 -19.98 5.21 9.93
CA GLN A 147 -21.23 5.57 10.59
C GLN A 147 -21.55 4.59 11.72
N LEU A 148 -22.36 5.03 12.67
CA LEU A 148 -22.89 4.19 13.74
C LEU A 148 -24.23 3.60 13.34
N TYR A 149 -24.36 2.29 13.50
CA TYR A 149 -25.57 1.52 13.22
C TYR A 149 -26.04 0.82 14.48
N PHE A 150 -27.36 0.68 14.61
CA PHE A 150 -28.02 -0.11 15.65
C PHE A 150 -28.53 -1.43 15.06
N ALA A 151 -27.97 -2.55 15.51
CA ALA A 151 -28.44 -3.89 15.23
C ALA A 151 -29.37 -4.36 16.35
N ASN A 152 -30.58 -4.81 16.00
CA ASN A 152 -31.50 -5.39 16.98
C ASN A 152 -30.90 -6.69 17.53
N ALA A 153 -31.05 -6.94 18.83
CA ALA A 153 -30.53 -8.16 19.46
C ALA A 153 -31.11 -9.44 18.84
N ASN A 154 -32.28 -9.39 18.19
CA ASN A 154 -32.93 -10.52 17.53
C ASN A 154 -32.65 -10.61 16.02
N GLY A 155 -31.77 -9.75 15.48
CA GLY A 155 -31.44 -9.70 14.05
C GLY A 155 -32.41 -8.84 13.22
N GLY A 156 -32.21 -8.85 11.90
CA GLY A 156 -32.90 -7.98 10.95
C GLY A 156 -32.08 -6.75 10.55
N PRO A 157 -32.63 -5.87 9.68
CA PRO A 157 -31.86 -4.77 9.11
C PRO A 157 -31.44 -3.78 10.18
N SER A 158 -30.17 -3.40 10.15
CA SER A 158 -29.65 -2.40 11.09
C SER A 158 -30.13 -1.00 10.72
N THR A 159 -30.43 -0.19 11.73
CA THR A 159 -30.82 1.22 11.57
C THR A 159 -29.61 2.12 11.74
N GLU A 160 -29.39 3.07 10.83
CA GLU A 160 -28.34 4.08 11.01
C GLU A 160 -28.74 5.04 12.14
N LEU A 161 -27.83 5.31 13.08
CA LEU A 161 -28.02 6.39 14.04
C LEU A 161 -27.91 7.74 13.32
N PRO A 162 -28.49 8.83 13.86
CA PRO A 162 -28.63 10.10 13.12
C PRO A 162 -27.32 10.90 13.05
N PHE A 163 -26.25 10.29 12.56
CA PHE A 163 -24.89 10.83 12.49
C PHE A 163 -24.24 10.45 11.15
N SER A 164 -23.70 11.43 10.41
CA SER A 164 -22.95 11.22 9.17
C SER A 164 -21.61 10.50 9.39
N VAL A 165 -21.10 10.53 10.62
CA VAL A 165 -19.86 9.89 11.06
C VAL A 165 -19.90 9.61 12.57
N GLY A 166 -19.19 8.59 13.05
CA GLY A 166 -19.01 8.35 14.48
C GLY A 166 -17.94 7.30 14.80
N GLY A 167 -17.44 7.39 16.03
CA GLY A 167 -16.43 6.51 16.62
C GLY A 167 -16.94 5.79 17.88
N PHE A 168 -16.06 5.62 18.87
CA PHE A 168 -16.45 5.02 20.16
C PHE A 168 -17.52 5.86 20.86
N CYS A 169 -18.47 5.17 21.51
CA CYS A 169 -19.62 5.82 22.13
C CYS A 169 -20.17 5.07 23.36
N SER A 170 -20.89 5.78 24.24
CA SER A 170 -21.50 5.25 25.45
C SER A 170 -22.79 6.02 25.81
N TYR A 171 -23.87 5.30 26.10
CA TYR A 171 -25.18 5.90 26.44
C TYR A 171 -25.20 6.45 27.87
N SER A 172 -25.95 7.54 28.08
CA SER A 172 -26.35 7.95 29.43
C SER A 172 -27.18 6.86 30.12
N PRO A 173 -27.22 6.81 31.46
CA PRO A 173 -27.94 5.75 32.19
C PRO A 173 -29.41 5.54 31.77
N ASP A 174 -30.08 6.60 31.33
CA ASP A 174 -31.47 6.61 30.87
C ASP A 174 -31.64 6.47 29.34
N ASN A 175 -30.54 6.31 28.59
CA ASN A 175 -30.47 6.33 27.13
C ASN A 175 -30.94 7.63 26.45
N SER A 176 -31.15 8.73 27.18
CA SER A 176 -31.60 10.01 26.61
C SER A 176 -30.48 10.77 25.88
N LYS A 177 -29.22 10.41 26.13
CA LYS A 177 -28.03 11.02 25.56
C LYS A 177 -26.98 9.97 25.17
N LEU A 178 -26.03 10.37 24.33
CA LEU A 178 -24.89 9.56 23.89
C LEU A 178 -23.60 10.38 24.00
N ALA A 179 -22.63 9.91 24.78
CA ALA A 179 -21.26 10.42 24.70
C ALA A 179 -20.54 9.72 23.54
N MET A 180 -19.89 10.44 22.65
CA MET A 180 -19.25 9.86 21.47
C MET A 180 -18.04 10.66 20.98
N ASN A 181 -17.13 9.94 20.32
CA ASN A 181 -16.15 10.49 19.39
C ASN A 181 -16.77 10.64 18.00
N TRP A 182 -16.40 11.69 17.27
CA TRP A 182 -16.82 11.91 15.88
C TRP A 182 -15.84 11.27 14.90
N VAL A 183 -14.55 11.30 15.22
CA VAL A 183 -13.45 10.73 14.43
C VAL A 183 -13.09 9.37 15.00
N PHE A 184 -12.67 8.45 14.13
CA PHE A 184 -12.16 7.13 14.51
C PHE A 184 -10.77 6.96 13.91
N ARG A 185 -9.74 6.89 14.77
CA ARG A 185 -8.33 6.82 14.34
C ARG A 185 -7.43 5.98 15.25
N GLU A 186 -8.01 5.21 16.15
CA GLU A 186 -7.32 4.52 17.25
C GLU A 186 -6.37 3.38 16.80
N PHE A 187 -6.47 3.00 15.52
CA PHE A 187 -5.59 2.06 14.84
C PHE A 187 -4.40 2.72 14.14
N ARG A 188 -4.33 4.05 14.10
CA ARG A 188 -3.20 4.77 13.49
C ARG A 188 -1.95 4.67 14.36
N THR A 189 -0.83 4.46 13.69
CA THR A 189 0.52 4.36 14.28
C THR A 189 1.15 5.75 14.37
N TRP A 190 0.48 6.66 15.08
CA TRP A 190 0.89 8.05 15.23
C TRP A 190 0.49 8.57 16.63
N LYS A 191 1.45 8.51 17.57
CA LYS A 191 1.27 9.00 18.94
C LYS A 191 1.42 10.51 19.00
N TYR A 192 0.82 11.13 20.02
CA TYR A 192 0.93 12.56 20.32
C TYR A 192 0.40 13.48 19.20
N TYR A 193 -0.52 12.96 18.41
CA TYR A 193 -1.06 13.65 17.24
C TYR A 193 -1.98 14.81 17.64
N LYS A 194 -1.80 15.95 16.96
CA LYS A 194 -2.55 17.21 17.20
C LYS A 194 -3.14 17.82 15.93
N GLY A 195 -3.16 17.04 14.84
CA GLY A 195 -3.74 17.51 13.58
C GLY A 195 -5.27 17.53 13.61
N GLY A 196 -5.92 17.86 12.50
CA GLY A 196 -7.38 18.04 12.43
C GLY A 196 -8.23 16.84 12.90
N MET A 197 -7.68 15.62 12.90
CA MET A 197 -8.36 14.42 13.39
C MET A 197 -8.20 14.19 14.91
N ALA A 198 -7.54 15.09 15.65
CA ALA A 198 -7.41 14.96 17.09
C ALA A 198 -8.80 15.21 17.68
N ASP A 199 -9.41 14.16 18.23
CA ASP A 199 -10.83 14.18 18.55
C ASP A 199 -11.11 14.55 20.00
N ASP A 200 -12.33 14.99 20.21
CA ASP A 200 -12.91 15.34 21.49
C ASP A 200 -14.01 14.35 21.87
N VAL A 201 -14.44 14.42 23.14
CA VAL A 201 -15.67 13.76 23.60
C VAL A 201 -16.84 14.73 23.50
N TRP A 202 -17.89 14.30 22.79
CA TRP A 202 -19.12 15.06 22.58
C TRP A 202 -20.31 14.36 23.22
N ILE A 203 -21.22 15.13 23.84
CA ILE A 203 -22.51 14.63 24.31
C ILE A 203 -23.59 15.02 23.30
N TYR A 204 -24.24 14.03 22.70
CA TYR A 204 -25.44 14.21 21.89
C TYR A 204 -26.70 14.01 22.75
N ASP A 205 -27.65 14.95 22.64
CA ASP A 205 -28.97 14.84 23.25
C ASP A 205 -30.02 14.47 22.19
N PHE A 206 -30.65 13.30 22.33
CA PHE A 206 -31.59 12.78 21.34
C PHE A 206 -32.90 13.58 21.25
N ALA A 207 -33.29 14.30 22.32
CA ALA A 207 -34.51 15.09 22.34
C ALA A 207 -34.34 16.44 21.63
N THR A 208 -33.15 17.03 21.74
CA THR A 208 -32.86 18.35 21.14
C THR A 208 -32.05 18.29 19.85
N SER A 209 -31.47 17.13 19.52
CA SER A 209 -30.55 16.92 18.42
C SER A 209 -29.31 17.83 18.46
N LYS A 210 -28.81 18.12 19.66
CA LYS A 210 -27.65 19.01 19.88
C LYS A 210 -26.46 18.25 20.44
N PHE A 211 -25.27 18.73 20.05
CA PHE A 211 -23.99 18.30 20.61
C PHE A 211 -23.43 19.32 21.60
N ASP A 212 -22.80 18.84 22.67
CA ASP A 212 -22.00 19.61 23.63
C ASP A 212 -20.57 19.04 23.67
N ASN A 213 -19.55 19.86 23.39
CA ASN A 213 -18.14 19.44 23.50
C ASN A 213 -17.70 19.56 24.95
N ILE A 214 -17.38 18.43 25.59
CA ILE A 214 -17.03 18.43 27.02
C ILE A 214 -15.53 18.42 27.30
N THR A 215 -14.68 18.23 26.28
CA THR A 215 -13.22 18.16 26.44
C THR A 215 -12.50 19.35 25.84
N ASN A 216 -12.84 19.74 24.61
CA ASN A 216 -12.27 20.87 23.87
C ASN A 216 -10.76 21.05 24.05
N ASN A 217 -9.99 20.05 23.62
CA ASN A 217 -8.56 19.93 23.89
C ASN A 217 -7.77 19.70 22.59
N PRO A 218 -6.58 20.29 22.40
CA PRO A 218 -5.74 19.99 21.22
C PRO A 218 -5.16 18.57 21.20
N ALA A 219 -5.13 17.88 22.34
CA ALA A 219 -4.74 16.47 22.41
C ALA A 219 -5.93 15.56 22.10
N GLN A 220 -5.70 14.27 21.92
CA GLN A 220 -6.78 13.33 21.64
C GLN A 220 -7.49 12.96 22.94
N ASP A 221 -8.82 13.06 22.95
CA ASP A 221 -9.70 12.61 24.02
C ASP A 221 -10.70 11.58 23.48
N ILE A 222 -10.45 10.30 23.76
CA ILE A 222 -11.07 9.16 23.07
C ILE A 222 -11.64 8.10 24.03
N PHE A 223 -12.45 7.20 23.50
CA PHE A 223 -13.11 6.11 24.25
C PHE A 223 -14.03 6.59 25.39
N PRO A 224 -15.07 7.40 25.11
CA PRO A 224 -15.98 7.85 26.14
C PRO A 224 -16.78 6.68 26.76
N MET A 225 -16.87 6.69 28.09
CA MET A 225 -17.50 5.66 28.92
C MET A 225 -18.36 6.34 29.99
N TRP A 226 -19.68 6.29 29.86
CA TRP A 226 -20.61 7.02 30.74
C TRP A 226 -21.12 6.12 31.88
N SER A 227 -20.86 6.51 33.14
CA SER A 227 -21.39 5.84 34.33
C SER A 227 -21.91 6.86 35.36
N GLY A 228 -23.20 6.77 35.68
CA GLY A 228 -23.87 7.73 36.57
C GLY A 228 -23.75 9.17 36.05
N ASP A 229 -23.24 10.05 36.90
CA ASP A 229 -22.99 11.47 36.58
C ASP A 229 -21.58 11.72 36.01
N LYS A 230 -20.87 10.68 35.57
CA LYS A 230 -19.46 10.79 35.13
C LYS A 230 -19.25 10.18 33.75
N ILE A 231 -18.37 10.81 32.98
CA ILE A 231 -17.89 10.29 31.69
C ILE A 231 -16.39 10.11 31.80
N TYR A 232 -15.95 8.87 31.68
CA TYR A 232 -14.54 8.48 31.66
C TYR A 232 -14.05 8.43 30.22
N PHE A 233 -12.78 8.75 29.98
CA PHE A 233 -12.16 8.73 28.65
C PHE A 233 -10.64 8.63 28.76
N CYS A 234 -9.96 8.31 27.66
CA CYS A 234 -8.50 8.32 27.58
C CYS A 234 -7.99 9.61 26.94
N SER A 235 -6.86 10.12 27.43
CA SER A 235 -6.22 11.32 26.89
C SER A 235 -4.70 11.23 26.87
N ASP A 236 -4.09 11.71 25.79
CA ASP A 236 -2.63 11.92 25.64
C ASP A 236 -2.21 13.37 25.91
N ARG A 237 -3.04 14.17 26.58
CA ARG A 237 -2.70 15.57 26.95
C ARG A 237 -1.40 15.71 27.73
N ASP A 238 -1.01 14.68 28.47
CA ASP A 238 0.26 14.57 29.21
C ASP A 238 1.22 13.58 28.54
N ARG A 239 1.16 13.44 27.21
CA ARG A 239 1.93 12.53 26.37
C ARG A 239 1.43 11.08 26.36
N THR A 240 1.47 10.35 27.47
CA THR A 240 1.02 8.95 27.50
C THR A 240 -0.49 8.86 27.74
N MET A 241 -1.20 8.03 26.97
CA MET A 241 -2.65 7.83 27.12
C MET A 241 -3.00 7.32 28.52
N ASN A 242 -3.68 8.16 29.29
CA ASN A 242 -4.13 7.86 30.65
C ASN A 242 -5.65 8.04 30.78
N LEU A 243 -6.23 7.50 31.85
CA LEU A 243 -7.66 7.62 32.14
C LEU A 243 -7.95 8.98 32.80
N PHE A 244 -8.99 9.64 32.31
CA PHE A 244 -9.56 10.88 32.83
C PHE A 244 -11.04 10.70 33.08
N VAL A 245 -11.61 11.61 33.87
CA VAL A 245 -13.04 11.65 34.15
C VAL A 245 -13.56 13.08 34.11
N TYR A 246 -14.68 13.27 33.42
CA TYR A 246 -15.49 14.48 33.42
C TYR A 246 -16.75 14.25 34.26
N ASP A 247 -17.02 15.14 35.20
CA ASP A 247 -18.24 15.12 36.01
C ASP A 247 -19.33 16.00 35.36
N THR A 248 -20.47 15.41 35.00
CA THR A 248 -21.51 16.09 34.20
C THR A 248 -22.28 17.15 34.96
N LYS A 249 -22.18 17.16 36.30
CA LYS A 249 -22.83 18.15 37.17
C LYS A 249 -21.94 19.36 37.40
N THR A 250 -20.70 19.12 37.80
CA THR A 250 -19.72 20.17 38.13
C THR A 250 -18.95 20.67 36.91
N LYS A 251 -18.96 19.91 35.81
CA LYS A 251 -18.20 20.16 34.58
C LYS A 251 -16.68 20.15 34.77
N GLN A 252 -16.20 19.48 35.81
CA GLN A 252 -14.77 19.37 36.10
C GLN A 252 -14.17 18.10 35.50
N THR A 253 -12.94 18.22 34.99
CA THR A 253 -12.15 17.10 34.48
C THR A 253 -10.99 16.79 35.41
N ASN A 254 -10.80 15.52 35.76
CA ASN A 254 -9.72 15.04 36.61
C ASN A 254 -8.97 13.87 35.97
N LYS A 255 -7.66 13.78 36.23
CA LYS A 255 -6.81 12.64 35.83
C LYS A 255 -6.90 11.52 36.86
N LEU A 256 -6.98 10.27 36.41
CA LEU A 256 -7.18 9.09 37.27
C LEU A 256 -5.99 8.14 37.31
N THR A 257 -5.21 8.04 36.23
CA THR A 257 -4.03 7.16 36.15
C THR A 257 -2.79 7.96 35.73
N ASN A 258 -1.59 7.45 36.03
CA ASN A 258 -0.32 8.14 35.76
C ASN A 258 0.74 7.21 35.11
N TYR A 259 0.33 6.42 34.13
CA TYR A 259 1.25 5.60 33.32
C TYR A 259 2.17 6.48 32.49
N THR A 260 3.44 6.09 32.41
CA THR A 260 4.50 6.79 31.64
C THR A 260 5.19 5.90 30.60
N ASN A 261 5.02 4.58 30.69
CA ASN A 261 5.70 3.64 29.81
C ASN A 261 4.83 3.25 28.60
N TYR A 262 3.62 2.73 28.81
CA TYR A 262 2.70 2.35 27.73
C TYR A 262 1.38 3.10 27.85
N ASP A 263 0.74 3.30 26.70
CA ASP A 263 -0.61 3.85 26.59
C ASP A 263 -1.65 2.89 27.17
N ILE A 264 -2.71 3.43 27.78
CA ILE A 264 -3.96 2.68 27.97
C ILE A 264 -4.58 2.43 26.59
N LYS A 265 -4.93 1.17 26.30
CA LYS A 265 -5.51 0.75 25.02
C LYS A 265 -6.88 0.10 25.23
N PHE A 266 -7.83 0.49 24.36
CA PHE A 266 -9.18 -0.06 24.23
C PHE A 266 -9.90 -0.31 25.58
N PRO A 267 -10.06 0.72 26.43
CA PRO A 267 -10.79 0.57 27.67
C PRO A 267 -12.27 0.20 27.41
N SER A 268 -12.87 -0.53 28.34
CA SER A 268 -14.29 -0.87 28.31
C SER A 268 -14.88 -0.73 29.70
N LEU A 269 -16.00 -0.03 29.77
CA LEU A 269 -16.80 0.12 30.97
C LEU A 269 -17.62 -1.15 31.24
N GLY A 270 -17.62 -1.58 32.50
CA GLY A 270 -18.59 -2.52 33.06
C GLY A 270 -19.43 -1.88 34.16
N PRO A 271 -20.16 -2.67 34.96
CA PRO A 271 -21.12 -2.14 35.94
C PRO A 271 -20.49 -1.30 37.06
N ASP A 272 -19.28 -1.66 37.51
CA ASP A 272 -18.59 -1.01 38.63
C ASP A 272 -17.08 -0.85 38.42
N ALA A 273 -16.57 -1.16 37.23
CA ALA A 273 -15.16 -1.06 36.89
C ALA A 273 -14.94 -0.75 35.40
N ILE A 274 -13.76 -0.25 35.06
CA ILE A 274 -13.26 -0.13 33.69
C ILE A 274 -12.11 -1.12 33.52
N VAL A 275 -12.14 -1.92 32.46
CA VAL A 275 -11.04 -2.82 32.08
C VAL A 275 -10.28 -2.25 30.89
N TYR A 276 -8.96 -2.41 30.85
CA TYR A 276 -8.13 -1.96 29.72
C TYR A 276 -6.83 -2.74 29.60
N GLU A 277 -6.19 -2.60 28.44
CA GLU A 277 -4.84 -3.08 28.16
C GLU A 277 -3.81 -1.99 28.51
N ASN A 278 -2.70 -2.36 29.19
CA ASN A 278 -1.51 -1.51 29.33
C ASN A 278 -0.24 -2.38 29.26
N GLY A 279 0.64 -2.13 28.28
CA GLY A 279 1.85 -2.93 28.06
C GLY A 279 1.56 -4.42 27.78
N GLY A 280 0.41 -4.72 27.16
CA GLY A 280 -0.08 -6.07 26.89
C GLY A 280 -0.76 -6.77 28.08
N TYR A 281 -0.75 -6.18 29.29
CA TYR A 281 -1.47 -6.72 30.45
C TYR A 281 -2.89 -6.17 30.57
N ILE A 282 -3.75 -6.91 31.27
CA ILE A 282 -5.09 -6.43 31.64
C ILE A 282 -5.06 -5.77 33.02
N TYR A 283 -5.69 -4.60 33.12
CA TYR A 283 -5.92 -3.87 34.36
C TYR A 283 -7.42 -3.66 34.59
N LEU A 284 -7.81 -3.62 35.86
CA LEU A 284 -9.15 -3.23 36.31
C LEU A 284 -9.06 -1.98 37.17
N PHE A 285 -9.71 -0.90 36.75
CA PHE A 285 -9.93 0.32 37.51
C PHE A 285 -11.30 0.27 38.20
N ASP A 286 -11.31 0.30 39.53
CA ASP A 286 -12.53 0.28 40.34
C ASP A 286 -13.14 1.69 40.45
N LEU A 287 -14.41 1.83 40.07
CA LEU A 287 -15.08 3.13 40.01
C LEU A 287 -15.40 3.71 41.40
N LYS A 288 -15.44 2.88 42.45
CA LYS A 288 -15.73 3.31 43.83
C LYS A 288 -14.47 3.79 44.53
N THR A 289 -13.38 3.03 44.42
CA THR A 289 -12.12 3.39 45.09
C THR A 289 -11.27 4.37 44.28
N GLY A 290 -11.46 4.41 42.96
CA GLY A 290 -10.67 5.25 42.07
C GLY A 290 -9.24 4.73 41.85
N THR A 291 -9.03 3.42 42.00
CA THR A 291 -7.71 2.77 41.90
C THR A 291 -7.75 1.62 40.91
N ASP A 292 -6.65 1.40 40.21
CA ASP A 292 -6.47 0.25 39.33
C ASP A 292 -5.58 -0.84 39.93
N LYS A 293 -5.76 -2.06 39.41
CA LYS A 293 -4.90 -3.20 39.71
C LYS A 293 -4.71 -4.06 38.46
N LYS A 294 -3.51 -4.61 38.31
CA LYS A 294 -3.23 -5.63 37.29
C LYS A 294 -4.00 -6.90 37.63
N VAL A 295 -4.60 -7.54 36.63
CA VAL A 295 -5.23 -8.86 36.77
C VAL A 295 -4.23 -9.91 36.29
N SER A 296 -3.84 -10.83 37.17
CA SER A 296 -2.93 -11.92 36.80
C SER A 296 -3.67 -12.97 35.98
N ILE A 297 -3.27 -13.18 34.73
CA ILE A 297 -3.97 -14.05 33.78
C ILE A 297 -2.97 -15.02 33.18
N THR A 298 -3.38 -16.28 33.14
CA THR A 298 -2.65 -17.37 32.50
C THR A 298 -3.44 -17.85 31.30
N ILE A 299 -2.75 -18.06 30.17
CA ILE A 299 -3.31 -18.76 29.01
C ILE A 299 -2.63 -20.12 28.90
N ALA A 300 -3.43 -21.18 28.94
CA ALA A 300 -2.98 -22.56 28.87
C ALA A 300 -3.59 -23.23 27.63
N ASP A 301 -3.10 -22.84 26.44
CA ASP A 301 -3.45 -23.46 25.16
C ASP A 301 -2.19 -23.97 24.42
N ASP A 302 -2.42 -24.56 23.25
CA ASP A 302 -1.39 -25.15 22.40
C ASP A 302 -0.70 -24.11 21.46
N ALA A 303 -1.05 -22.82 21.58
CA ALA A 303 -0.53 -21.72 20.78
C ALA A 303 -0.55 -21.98 19.26
N ALA A 304 -1.63 -22.57 18.74
CA ALA A 304 -1.75 -23.07 17.37
C ALA A 304 -1.23 -22.10 16.28
N SER A 305 -1.53 -20.80 16.37
CA SER A 305 -1.11 -19.80 15.38
C SER A 305 0.38 -19.45 15.43
N GLY A 306 1.01 -19.58 16.60
CA GLY A 306 2.41 -19.20 16.86
C GLY A 306 3.40 -20.37 16.86
N ARG A 307 2.93 -21.60 16.59
CA ARG A 307 3.79 -22.79 16.49
C ARG A 307 4.63 -22.79 15.22
N ASN A 308 5.69 -23.61 15.22
CA ASN A 308 6.47 -23.86 14.02
C ASN A 308 5.63 -24.60 12.97
N GLU A 309 5.75 -24.19 11.72
CA GLU A 309 4.89 -24.66 10.64
C GLU A 309 5.71 -24.89 9.36
N MET A 310 5.31 -25.90 8.58
CA MET A 310 5.87 -26.09 7.24
C MET A 310 5.15 -25.16 6.26
N ILE A 311 5.86 -24.18 5.75
CA ILE A 311 5.35 -23.14 4.86
C ILE A 311 5.79 -23.41 3.42
N ASP A 312 4.94 -23.02 2.48
CA ASP A 312 5.24 -22.96 1.06
C ASP A 312 6.00 -21.68 0.74
N ALA A 313 7.34 -21.73 0.75
CA ALA A 313 8.19 -20.57 0.51
C ALA A 313 8.00 -19.99 -0.91
N SER A 314 7.54 -20.79 -1.88
CA SER A 314 7.28 -20.30 -3.25
C SER A 314 6.26 -19.15 -3.31
N LYS A 315 5.38 -19.02 -2.31
CA LYS A 315 4.43 -17.90 -2.18
C LYS A 315 5.09 -16.58 -1.74
N PHE A 316 6.33 -16.63 -1.28
CA PHE A 316 7.10 -15.53 -0.71
C PHE A 316 8.43 -15.31 -1.45
N ILE A 317 8.53 -15.74 -2.72
CA ILE A 317 9.66 -15.36 -3.59
C ILE A 317 9.68 -13.83 -3.71
N GLU A 318 10.82 -13.23 -3.36
CA GLU A 318 11.01 -11.78 -3.38
C GLU A 318 11.09 -11.27 -4.82
N ASN A 319 10.40 -10.17 -5.10
CA ASN A 319 10.29 -9.66 -6.45
C ASN A 319 11.63 -9.07 -6.91
N GLY A 320 12.24 -9.66 -7.95
CA GLY A 320 13.52 -9.24 -8.50
C GLY A 320 14.73 -9.96 -7.91
N ASP A 321 14.55 -10.78 -6.86
CA ASP A 321 15.64 -11.48 -6.18
C ASP A 321 15.77 -12.92 -6.65
N TYR A 322 16.19 -13.07 -7.90
CA TYR A 322 16.51 -14.34 -8.53
C TYR A 322 17.60 -14.15 -9.58
N ASP A 323 18.37 -15.20 -9.84
CA ASP A 323 19.44 -15.20 -10.82
C ASP A 323 19.62 -16.60 -11.44
N LEU A 324 20.18 -16.66 -12.64
CA LEU A 324 20.36 -17.89 -13.41
C LEU A 324 21.83 -18.34 -13.36
N SER A 325 22.07 -19.63 -13.08
CA SER A 325 23.43 -20.18 -13.13
C SER A 325 24.06 -19.96 -14.51
N PRO A 326 25.40 -19.86 -14.62
CA PRO A 326 26.06 -19.61 -15.90
C PRO A 326 25.62 -20.58 -17.00
N ASP A 327 25.49 -21.87 -16.69
CA ASP A 327 25.04 -22.92 -17.62
C ASP A 327 23.52 -23.01 -17.81
N GLY A 328 22.74 -22.25 -17.04
CA GLY A 328 21.29 -22.25 -16.98
C GLY A 328 20.66 -23.55 -16.45
N ASN A 329 21.43 -24.40 -15.79
CA ASN A 329 20.90 -25.64 -15.21
C ASN A 329 20.20 -25.40 -13.87
N ARG A 330 20.48 -24.29 -13.18
CA ARG A 330 19.91 -23.97 -11.88
C ARG A 330 19.56 -22.48 -11.75
N ILE A 331 18.62 -22.18 -10.86
CA ILE A 331 18.18 -20.83 -10.53
C ILE A 331 18.48 -20.60 -9.06
N ALA A 332 19.07 -19.46 -8.71
CA ALA A 332 19.14 -18.97 -7.34
C ALA A 332 17.98 -17.98 -7.11
N MET A 333 17.33 -18.01 -5.95
CA MET A 333 16.29 -17.05 -5.59
C MET A 333 16.20 -16.91 -4.07
N THR A 334 15.73 -15.76 -3.58
CA THR A 334 15.35 -15.63 -2.17
C THR A 334 13.86 -15.79 -1.99
N ALA A 335 13.49 -16.53 -0.95
CA ALA A 335 12.10 -16.75 -0.61
C ALA A 335 11.98 -17.02 0.88
N ARG A 336 11.08 -16.29 1.56
CA ARG A 336 10.89 -16.36 3.01
C ARG A 336 12.20 -16.13 3.80
N GLY A 337 13.06 -15.23 3.32
CA GLY A 337 14.33 -14.90 3.98
C GLY A 337 15.47 -15.89 3.77
N ASP A 338 15.26 -16.98 3.01
CA ASP A 338 16.29 -17.97 2.73
C ASP A 338 16.72 -17.96 1.26
N VAL A 339 17.97 -18.34 1.00
CA VAL A 339 18.51 -18.53 -0.35
C VAL A 339 18.26 -19.95 -0.83
N TRP A 340 17.56 -20.05 -1.95
CA TRP A 340 17.21 -21.30 -2.62
C TRP A 340 18.02 -21.47 -3.90
N THR A 341 18.40 -22.71 -4.19
CA THR A 341 18.93 -23.10 -5.50
C THR A 341 18.13 -24.28 -6.07
N LEU A 342 17.45 -24.04 -7.19
CA LEU A 342 16.49 -24.95 -7.82
C LEU A 342 17.01 -25.48 -9.17
N PRO A 343 16.66 -26.71 -9.57
CA PRO A 343 16.96 -27.18 -10.92
C PRO A 343 16.04 -26.49 -11.94
N ALA A 344 16.59 -26.10 -13.09
CA ALA A 344 15.80 -25.54 -14.19
C ALA A 344 14.83 -26.56 -14.82
N LYS A 345 15.13 -27.87 -14.68
CA LYS A 345 14.34 -28.95 -15.27
C LYS A 345 14.16 -30.16 -14.34
N GLU A 346 15.26 -30.80 -13.95
CA GLU A 346 15.27 -32.03 -13.14
C GLU A 346 16.38 -31.94 -12.10
N GLY A 347 16.12 -32.39 -10.87
CA GLY A 347 17.10 -32.42 -9.78
C GLY A 347 16.48 -32.14 -8.41
N ILE A 348 17.35 -31.90 -7.43
CA ILE A 348 16.93 -31.54 -6.07
C ILE A 348 16.81 -30.03 -5.91
N THR A 349 15.79 -29.59 -5.18
CA THR A 349 15.68 -28.23 -4.64
C THR A 349 16.53 -28.13 -3.38
N ARG A 350 17.29 -27.04 -3.24
CA ARG A 350 18.14 -26.81 -2.06
C ARG A 350 17.78 -25.47 -1.45
N ASP A 351 17.56 -25.47 -0.16
CA ASP A 351 17.71 -24.31 0.71
C ASP A 351 19.13 -24.37 1.28
N ILE A 352 19.96 -23.35 1.00
CA ILE A 352 21.38 -23.36 1.37
C ILE A 352 21.68 -22.58 2.66
N SER A 353 20.73 -21.80 3.15
CA SER A 353 20.85 -20.93 4.33
C SER A 353 20.12 -21.44 5.56
N LYS A 354 18.88 -21.92 5.39
CA LYS A 354 18.06 -22.61 6.39
C LYS A 354 17.87 -21.84 7.70
N SER A 355 17.32 -20.64 7.64
CA SER A 355 17.14 -19.78 8.81
C SER A 355 15.75 -19.16 8.90
N SER A 356 15.14 -19.23 10.09
CA SER A 356 13.93 -18.46 10.41
C SER A 356 14.23 -17.12 11.11
N SER A 357 15.48 -16.83 11.45
CA SER A 357 15.85 -15.61 12.21
C SER A 357 16.62 -14.58 11.40
N ILE A 358 16.81 -14.83 10.10
CA ILE A 358 17.68 -14.06 9.21
C ILE A 358 16.90 -13.76 7.94
N HIS A 359 17.09 -12.57 7.39
CA HIS A 359 16.59 -12.19 6.08
C HIS A 359 17.76 -12.11 5.11
N GLU A 360 17.87 -13.15 4.28
CA GLU A 360 18.75 -13.16 3.13
C GLU A 360 18.00 -12.70 1.88
N ARG A 361 18.62 -11.77 1.15
CA ARG A 361 18.01 -11.10 -0.02
C ARG A 361 19.07 -10.69 -1.03
N ALA A 362 18.65 -10.14 -2.17
CA ALA A 362 19.51 -9.66 -3.25
C ALA A 362 20.51 -10.73 -3.74
N VAL A 363 19.99 -11.91 -4.06
CA VAL A 363 20.81 -13.05 -4.46
C VAL A 363 21.38 -12.91 -5.88
N THR A 364 22.64 -13.29 -6.09
CA THR A 364 23.26 -13.33 -7.42
C THR A 364 24.35 -14.41 -7.55
N TRP A 365 24.48 -14.99 -8.74
CA TRP A 365 25.41 -16.07 -9.05
C TRP A 365 26.76 -15.53 -9.52
N SER A 366 27.87 -16.14 -9.07
CA SER A 366 29.20 -15.83 -9.61
C SER A 366 29.31 -16.22 -11.09
N GLY A 367 30.06 -15.45 -11.87
CA GLY A 367 30.27 -15.72 -13.30
C GLY A 367 30.84 -17.11 -13.59
N ASP A 368 31.65 -17.65 -12.67
CA ASP A 368 32.24 -19.00 -12.76
C ASP A 368 31.34 -20.14 -12.25
N GLY A 369 30.17 -19.83 -11.71
CA GLY A 369 29.15 -20.80 -11.30
C GLY A 369 29.35 -21.41 -9.91
N LYS A 370 30.42 -21.08 -9.19
CA LYS A 370 30.77 -21.77 -7.93
C LYS A 370 30.08 -21.18 -6.70
N MET A 371 29.88 -19.87 -6.69
CA MET A 371 29.39 -19.13 -5.53
C MET A 371 28.06 -18.45 -5.81
N VAL A 372 27.28 -18.30 -4.76
CA VAL A 372 26.10 -17.44 -4.69
C VAL A 372 26.40 -16.35 -3.67
N ALA A 373 26.15 -15.10 -4.01
CA ALA A 373 26.22 -13.95 -3.10
C ALA A 373 24.83 -13.52 -2.69
N PHE A 374 24.71 -12.98 -1.49
CA PHE A 374 23.46 -12.44 -0.94
C PHE A 374 23.78 -11.42 0.15
N ILE A 375 22.81 -10.54 0.43
CA ILE A 375 22.82 -9.66 1.59
C ILE A 375 22.14 -10.42 2.73
N SER A 376 22.72 -10.42 3.92
CA SER A 376 22.20 -11.09 5.11
C SER A 376 22.27 -10.17 6.32
N ASP A 377 21.20 -10.15 7.11
CA ASP A 377 21.13 -9.40 8.37
C ASP A 377 21.59 -10.21 9.59
N ALA A 378 22.30 -11.34 9.39
CA ALA A 378 22.73 -12.26 10.45
C ALA A 378 23.56 -11.63 11.57
N THR A 379 24.26 -10.52 11.29
CA THR A 379 25.03 -9.76 12.28
C THR A 379 24.19 -8.75 13.07
N GLY A 380 22.93 -8.59 12.69
CA GLY A 380 22.06 -7.50 13.10
C GLY A 380 22.03 -6.33 12.11
N GLU A 381 22.97 -6.25 11.16
CA GLU A 381 23.03 -5.25 10.08
C GLU A 381 23.19 -5.93 8.71
N ASP A 382 22.87 -5.22 7.63
CA ASP A 382 22.87 -5.74 6.26
C ASP A 382 24.30 -5.96 5.73
N GLU A 383 24.80 -7.20 5.77
CA GLU A 383 26.16 -7.56 5.35
C GLU A 383 26.17 -8.43 4.10
N VAL A 384 27.26 -8.35 3.32
CA VAL A 384 27.44 -9.14 2.10
C VAL A 384 28.08 -10.47 2.46
N TYR A 385 27.47 -11.57 2.01
CA TYR A 385 27.96 -12.93 2.17
C TYR A 385 28.10 -13.63 0.83
N ILE A 386 28.93 -14.66 0.81
CA ILE A 386 28.99 -15.65 -0.27
C ILE A 386 28.94 -17.06 0.28
N GLN A 387 28.36 -17.99 -0.47
CA GLN A 387 28.34 -19.42 -0.15
C GLN A 387 28.46 -20.24 -1.43
N LYS A 388 28.98 -21.47 -1.35
CA LYS A 388 28.93 -22.40 -2.48
C LYS A 388 27.48 -22.66 -2.87
N GLN A 389 27.20 -22.73 -4.17
CA GLN A 389 25.84 -22.91 -4.72
C GLN A 389 25.13 -24.21 -4.28
N ASP A 390 25.87 -25.19 -3.77
CA ASP A 390 25.31 -26.45 -3.25
C ASP A 390 25.10 -26.45 -1.73
N GLY A 391 25.49 -25.38 -1.03
CA GLY A 391 25.40 -25.29 0.43
C GLY A 391 26.37 -26.19 1.19
N SER A 392 27.41 -26.71 0.53
CA SER A 392 28.37 -27.66 1.16
C SER A 392 29.30 -27.02 2.20
N ASP A 393 29.51 -25.69 2.12
CA ASP A 393 30.31 -24.92 3.07
C ASP A 393 29.43 -23.89 3.81
N SER A 394 29.88 -23.46 4.99
CA SER A 394 29.27 -22.33 5.70
C SER A 394 29.44 -21.01 4.92
N PRO A 395 28.49 -20.06 5.04
CA PRO A 395 28.62 -18.74 4.42
C PRO A 395 29.88 -17.98 4.87
N VAL A 396 30.50 -17.25 3.95
CA VAL A 396 31.65 -16.39 4.19
C VAL A 396 31.21 -14.93 4.16
N GLN A 397 31.33 -14.25 5.30
CA GLN A 397 31.08 -12.82 5.41
C GLN A 397 32.17 -12.01 4.70
N LEU A 398 31.79 -11.11 3.81
CA LEU A 398 32.68 -10.23 3.05
C LEU A 398 32.75 -8.79 3.59
N THR A 399 31.67 -8.29 4.19
CA THR A 399 31.62 -6.93 4.77
C THR A 399 31.27 -6.96 6.25
N GLN A 400 31.64 -5.91 7.00
CA GLN A 400 31.37 -5.76 8.43
C GLN A 400 31.02 -4.30 8.76
N ASN A 401 30.28 -4.09 9.84
CA ASN A 401 29.88 -2.79 10.37
C ASN A 401 29.09 -1.94 9.36
N ALA A 402 28.16 -2.57 8.63
CA ALA A 402 27.20 -1.85 7.80
C ALA A 402 26.45 -0.80 8.62
N ASP A 403 26.29 0.38 8.03
CA ASP A 403 25.77 1.58 8.68
C ASP A 403 24.49 2.11 8.02
N THR A 404 23.93 1.34 7.09
CA THR A 404 22.75 1.67 6.29
C THR A 404 22.29 0.45 5.47
N TYR A 405 21.03 0.49 5.01
CA TYR A 405 20.45 -0.48 4.07
C TYR A 405 21.19 -0.57 2.72
N LYS A 406 21.53 -1.80 2.29
CA LYS A 406 22.13 -2.13 0.98
C LYS A 406 21.08 -2.63 -0.01
N TYR A 407 21.09 -2.23 -1.28
CA TYR A 407 20.01 -2.60 -2.22
C TYR A 407 20.24 -3.94 -2.93
N TYR A 408 21.06 -3.97 -3.97
CA TYR A 408 21.31 -5.15 -4.82
C TYR A 408 22.80 -5.43 -4.97
N LEU A 409 23.15 -6.67 -5.33
CA LEU A 409 24.52 -7.14 -5.51
C LEU A 409 24.81 -7.47 -6.97
N ILE A 410 26.00 -7.11 -7.46
CA ILE A 410 26.41 -7.39 -8.84
C ILE A 410 27.86 -7.88 -8.88
N TRP A 411 28.04 -9.09 -9.40
CA TRP A 411 29.36 -9.69 -9.61
C TRP A 411 30.14 -9.03 -10.76
N SER A 412 31.44 -8.90 -10.58
CA SER A 412 32.35 -8.73 -11.70
C SER A 412 32.42 -10.03 -12.53
N PRO A 413 32.53 -9.97 -13.86
CA PRO A 413 32.59 -11.16 -14.72
C PRO A 413 33.67 -12.18 -14.34
N ASP A 414 34.80 -11.71 -13.79
CA ASP A 414 35.88 -12.57 -13.30
C ASP A 414 35.63 -13.21 -11.92
N SER A 415 34.46 -12.97 -11.30
CA SER A 415 34.04 -13.47 -9.98
C SER A 415 34.94 -13.03 -8.81
N LYS A 416 35.66 -11.91 -8.94
CA LYS A 416 36.57 -11.42 -7.89
C LYS A 416 36.04 -10.24 -7.09
N LYS A 417 35.04 -9.52 -7.59
CA LYS A 417 34.47 -8.34 -6.95
C LYS A 417 32.95 -8.40 -6.94
N LEU A 418 32.36 -7.78 -5.93
CA LEU A 418 30.91 -7.59 -5.78
C LEU A 418 30.62 -6.12 -5.54
N ALA A 419 29.81 -5.51 -6.41
CA ALA A 419 29.35 -4.13 -6.27
C ALA A 419 27.95 -4.07 -5.63
N TRP A 420 27.66 -2.98 -4.93
CA TRP A 420 26.32 -2.66 -4.42
C TRP A 420 26.10 -1.15 -4.32
N THR A 421 24.83 -0.78 -4.22
CA THR A 421 24.38 0.57 -3.89
C THR A 421 23.69 0.57 -2.53
N ASP A 422 23.66 1.71 -1.84
CA ASP A 422 23.09 1.78 -0.49
C ASP A 422 22.36 3.11 -0.21
N LYS A 423 21.61 3.12 0.90
CA LYS A 423 20.72 4.24 1.26
C LYS A 423 21.47 5.55 1.62
N LYS A 424 22.78 5.49 1.86
CA LYS A 424 23.66 6.66 1.99
C LYS A 424 24.14 7.23 0.65
N LEU A 425 23.50 6.80 -0.44
CA LEU A 425 23.77 7.23 -1.81
C LEU A 425 25.19 6.87 -2.26
N ARG A 426 25.71 5.72 -1.85
CA ARG A 426 27.06 5.24 -2.23
C ARG A 426 26.97 4.14 -3.27
N LEU A 427 27.92 4.13 -4.21
CA LEU A 427 28.25 2.97 -5.04
C LEU A 427 29.60 2.44 -4.56
N GLN A 428 29.66 1.17 -4.21
CA GLN A 428 30.85 0.54 -3.64
C GLN A 428 31.07 -0.84 -4.23
N TYR A 429 32.28 -1.38 -4.08
CA TYR A 429 32.52 -2.81 -4.30
C TYR A 429 33.48 -3.39 -3.26
N VAL A 430 33.38 -4.69 -3.03
CA VAL A 430 34.28 -5.47 -2.18
C VAL A 430 35.11 -6.43 -3.03
N ASP A 431 36.40 -6.51 -2.77
CA ASP A 431 37.25 -7.58 -3.30
C ASP A 431 37.06 -8.85 -2.47
N VAL A 432 36.71 -9.98 -3.10
CA VAL A 432 36.33 -11.21 -2.40
C VAL A 432 37.49 -11.80 -1.59
N SER A 433 38.71 -11.71 -2.11
CA SER A 433 39.88 -12.35 -1.50
C SER A 433 40.41 -11.58 -0.29
N SER A 434 40.51 -10.26 -0.43
CA SER A 434 41.05 -9.36 0.60
C SER A 434 39.99 -8.79 1.52
N LYS A 435 38.71 -8.88 1.14
CA LYS A 435 37.56 -8.23 1.80
C LYS A 435 37.65 -6.71 1.86
N ALA A 436 38.53 -6.11 1.07
CA ALA A 436 38.69 -4.67 1.01
C ALA A 436 37.52 -4.02 0.27
N VAL A 437 36.84 -3.08 0.94
CA VAL A 437 35.77 -2.27 0.35
C VAL A 437 36.35 -1.02 -0.30
N THR A 438 35.91 -0.71 -1.52
CA THR A 438 36.28 0.50 -2.26
C THR A 438 35.02 1.30 -2.57
N LEU A 439 35.03 2.58 -2.17
CA LEU A 439 34.04 3.56 -2.62
C LEU A 439 34.33 3.94 -4.09
N VAL A 440 33.33 3.79 -4.95
CA VAL A 440 33.38 4.18 -6.37
C VAL A 440 32.97 5.64 -6.51
N ASP A 441 31.81 5.99 -5.96
CA ASP A 441 31.22 7.32 -6.02
C ASP A 441 30.17 7.48 -4.90
N GLN A 442 29.86 8.73 -4.54
CA GLN A 442 28.74 9.07 -3.66
C GLN A 442 27.92 10.20 -4.28
N ALA A 443 26.62 9.97 -4.45
CA ALA A 443 25.71 10.91 -5.09
C ALA A 443 25.18 11.93 -4.08
N LYS A 444 24.68 13.05 -4.58
CA LYS A 444 24.07 14.13 -3.79
C LYS A 444 22.56 14.20 -3.94
N ALA A 445 22.04 13.82 -5.11
CA ALA A 445 20.64 13.98 -5.45
C ALA A 445 19.82 12.72 -5.17
N TRP A 446 20.24 11.56 -5.69
CA TRP A 446 19.46 10.33 -5.62
C TRP A 446 20.31 9.05 -5.57
N GLU A 447 19.65 7.93 -5.31
CA GLU A 447 20.24 6.59 -5.33
C GLU A 447 20.81 6.25 -6.71
N TYR A 448 21.88 5.44 -6.75
CA TYR A 448 22.40 4.91 -8.00
C TYR A 448 21.47 3.83 -8.55
N GLU A 449 21.21 3.89 -9.86
CA GLU A 449 20.45 2.89 -10.59
C GLU A 449 21.35 2.17 -11.60
N VAL A 450 21.02 0.92 -11.93
CA VAL A 450 21.68 0.06 -12.94
C VAL A 450 23.21 0.18 -12.95
N VAL A 451 23.87 -0.80 -12.31
CA VAL A 451 25.33 -0.89 -12.29
C VAL A 451 25.74 -2.08 -13.16
N SER A 452 26.77 -1.92 -13.99
CA SER A 452 27.25 -2.96 -14.90
C SER A 452 28.77 -2.97 -14.97
N TRP A 453 29.37 -4.16 -15.00
CA TRP A 453 30.81 -4.34 -15.16
C TRP A 453 31.18 -4.53 -16.63
N SER A 454 32.34 -4.01 -17.05
CA SER A 454 32.90 -4.38 -18.35
C SER A 454 33.27 -5.88 -18.39
N PRO A 455 33.27 -6.52 -19.57
CA PRO A 455 33.62 -7.93 -19.72
C PRO A 455 34.99 -8.32 -19.14
N ASP A 456 35.95 -7.38 -19.12
CA ASP A 456 37.27 -7.59 -18.52
C ASP A 456 37.38 -7.17 -17.05
N SER A 457 36.25 -6.83 -16.40
CA SER A 457 36.14 -6.44 -14.99
C SER A 457 36.97 -5.20 -14.60
N LYS A 458 37.35 -4.36 -15.56
CA LYS A 458 38.18 -3.15 -15.31
C LYS A 458 37.38 -1.86 -15.22
N TRP A 459 36.16 -1.85 -15.74
CA TRP A 459 35.29 -0.68 -15.72
C TRP A 459 33.94 -1.01 -15.09
N ILE A 460 33.32 0.01 -14.50
CA ILE A 460 31.94 -0.02 -14.01
C ILE A 460 31.17 1.08 -14.72
N ALA A 461 30.08 0.72 -15.41
CA ALA A 461 29.07 1.66 -15.87
C ALA A 461 28.00 1.81 -14.79
N TYR A 462 27.52 3.03 -14.56
CA TYR A 462 26.47 3.29 -13.58
C TYR A 462 25.64 4.52 -13.95
N THR A 463 24.38 4.53 -13.49
CA THR A 463 23.47 5.68 -13.65
C THR A 463 23.49 6.53 -12.39
N LYS A 464 23.63 7.85 -12.54
CA LYS A 464 23.65 8.81 -11.45
C LYS A 464 22.76 10.00 -11.78
N ALA A 465 21.86 10.37 -10.88
CA ALA A 465 21.16 11.65 -10.91
C ALA A 465 22.13 12.81 -10.61
N ASP A 466 22.17 13.80 -11.49
CA ASP A 466 22.94 15.03 -11.28
C ASP A 466 22.20 15.99 -10.32
N ASP A 467 22.79 17.14 -10.01
CA ASP A 467 22.23 18.14 -9.08
C ASP A 467 20.84 18.68 -9.53
N ASP A 468 20.49 18.53 -10.81
CA ASP A 468 19.17 18.86 -11.37
C ASP A 468 18.18 17.69 -11.40
N PHE A 469 18.52 16.58 -10.73
CA PHE A 469 17.76 15.33 -10.64
C PHE A 469 17.59 14.56 -11.96
N ARG A 470 18.27 14.94 -13.05
CA ARG A 470 18.27 14.18 -14.30
C ARG A 470 19.40 13.16 -14.31
N SER A 471 19.12 11.94 -14.70
CA SER A 471 20.12 10.87 -14.69
C SER A 471 21.06 10.94 -15.88
N LYS A 472 22.31 10.51 -15.65
CA LYS A 472 23.37 10.37 -16.65
C LYS A 472 24.10 9.06 -16.45
N VAL A 473 24.65 8.54 -17.55
CA VAL A 473 25.52 7.35 -17.54
C VAL A 473 26.99 7.76 -17.38
N PHE A 474 27.65 7.11 -16.43
CA PHE A 474 29.08 7.29 -16.11
C PHE A 474 29.86 5.99 -16.28
N LEU A 475 31.16 6.12 -16.50
CA LEU A 475 32.15 5.04 -16.51
C LEU A 475 33.21 5.28 -15.43
N TYR A 476 33.42 4.31 -14.55
CA TYR A 476 34.49 4.31 -13.56
C TYR A 476 35.59 3.31 -13.94
N ASP A 477 36.83 3.77 -14.01
CA ASP A 477 38.01 2.92 -14.19
C ASP A 477 38.52 2.42 -12.84
N THR A 478 38.44 1.11 -12.60
CA THR A 478 38.88 0.50 -11.33
C THR A 478 40.38 0.60 -11.07
N ARG A 479 41.18 0.82 -12.11
CA ARG A 479 42.65 0.90 -12.03
C ARG A 479 43.10 2.29 -11.65
N THR A 480 42.47 3.31 -12.26
CA THR A 480 42.82 4.72 -12.03
C THR A 480 41.94 5.38 -10.97
N LYS A 481 40.83 4.73 -10.59
CA LYS A 481 39.82 5.21 -9.65
C LYS A 481 39.17 6.53 -10.06
N LYS A 482 38.88 6.68 -11.36
CA LYS A 482 38.29 7.90 -11.93
C LYS A 482 37.00 7.58 -12.66
N SER A 483 35.99 8.41 -12.42
CA SER A 483 34.72 8.41 -13.14
C SER A 483 34.71 9.42 -14.28
N THR A 484 34.08 9.07 -15.41
CA THR A 484 33.88 9.94 -16.57
C THR A 484 32.45 9.84 -17.04
N GLN A 485 31.80 10.98 -17.28
CA GLN A 485 30.45 11.04 -17.83
C GLN A 485 30.47 10.66 -19.31
N VAL A 486 29.47 9.89 -19.77
CA VAL A 486 29.41 9.34 -21.13
C VAL A 486 28.23 9.86 -21.94
N THR A 487 27.25 10.46 -21.28
CA THR A 487 26.05 11.05 -21.89
C THR A 487 26.03 12.55 -21.61
N ASP A 488 25.45 13.35 -22.50
CA ASP A 488 25.40 14.81 -22.37
C ASP A 488 24.38 15.28 -21.30
N ASN A 489 24.40 16.59 -20.98
CA ASN A 489 23.53 17.20 -19.97
C ASN A 489 22.13 17.61 -20.48
N TRP A 490 21.80 17.34 -21.74
CA TRP A 490 20.53 17.79 -22.33
C TRP A 490 19.39 16.80 -22.08
N TYR A 491 19.70 15.51 -22.00
CA TYR A 491 18.69 14.45 -21.97
C TYR A 491 18.81 13.57 -20.73
N GLU A 492 17.67 13.00 -20.31
CA GLU A 492 17.64 11.89 -19.36
C GLU A 492 18.34 10.68 -19.99
N ALA A 493 19.27 10.05 -19.28
CA ALA A 493 19.92 8.82 -19.75
C ALA A 493 20.23 7.88 -18.59
N SER A 494 19.90 6.60 -18.75
CA SER A 494 20.04 5.58 -17.72
C SER A 494 20.35 4.19 -18.31
N GLY A 495 20.72 3.23 -17.47
CA GLY A 495 20.77 1.82 -17.86
C GLY A 495 22.02 1.39 -18.65
N GLY A 496 23.20 1.95 -18.35
CA GLY A 496 24.45 1.61 -19.04
C GLY A 496 24.86 0.13 -18.92
N VAL A 497 24.87 -0.61 -20.03
CA VAL A 497 25.26 -2.04 -20.09
C VAL A 497 26.27 -2.30 -21.21
N PHE A 498 27.37 -2.99 -20.90
CA PHE A 498 28.42 -3.29 -21.89
C PHE A 498 28.04 -4.42 -22.84
N SER A 499 28.51 -4.34 -24.09
CA SER A 499 28.51 -5.50 -24.98
C SER A 499 29.54 -6.54 -24.52
N PRO A 500 29.30 -7.85 -24.79
CA PRO A 500 30.19 -8.93 -24.34
C PRO A 500 31.61 -8.84 -24.91
N ASP A 501 31.76 -8.23 -26.08
CA ASP A 501 33.04 -8.02 -26.75
C ASP A 501 33.76 -6.73 -26.29
N GLY A 502 33.16 -5.96 -25.37
CA GLY A 502 33.75 -4.76 -24.79
C GLY A 502 33.85 -3.58 -25.76
N LYS A 503 33.06 -3.58 -26.85
CA LYS A 503 33.11 -2.54 -27.88
C LYS A 503 32.04 -1.46 -27.73
N TYR A 504 30.91 -1.79 -27.13
CA TYR A 504 29.76 -0.89 -27.03
C TYR A 504 29.27 -0.78 -25.59
N LEU A 505 28.65 0.35 -25.27
CA LEU A 505 27.86 0.54 -24.05
C LEU A 505 26.46 0.99 -24.46
N PHE A 506 25.46 0.15 -24.20
CA PHE A 506 24.04 0.40 -24.46
C PHE A 506 23.40 1.12 -23.29
N PHE A 507 22.41 1.97 -23.54
CA PHE A 507 21.67 2.71 -22.52
C PHE A 507 20.32 3.19 -23.06
N VAL A 508 19.42 3.62 -22.18
CA VAL A 508 18.14 4.24 -22.52
C VAL A 508 18.26 5.75 -22.41
N SER A 509 17.66 6.51 -23.32
CA SER A 509 17.63 7.97 -23.23
C SER A 509 16.34 8.56 -23.77
N ASN A 510 15.84 9.62 -23.12
CA ASN A 510 14.64 10.36 -23.54
C ASN A 510 15.03 11.46 -24.53
N ARG A 511 14.98 11.17 -25.82
CA ARG A 511 15.34 12.14 -26.89
C ARG A 511 14.30 12.26 -27.99
N ASP A 512 13.23 11.47 -27.93
CA ASP A 512 12.12 11.52 -28.87
C ASP A 512 11.01 12.43 -28.32
N PHE A 513 10.70 13.51 -29.03
CA PHE A 513 9.72 14.50 -28.59
C PHE A 513 8.42 14.33 -29.37
N ASN A 514 7.49 13.56 -28.79
CA ASN A 514 6.19 13.23 -29.37
C ASN A 514 5.05 13.88 -28.56
N PRO A 515 4.65 15.13 -28.86
CA PRO A 515 3.59 15.80 -28.11
C PRO A 515 2.20 15.25 -28.48
N THR A 516 1.39 14.97 -27.46
CA THR A 516 -0.03 14.66 -27.59
C THR A 516 -0.85 15.83 -27.08
N TYR A 517 -1.76 16.35 -27.91
CA TYR A 517 -2.69 17.40 -27.49
C TYR A 517 -3.76 16.84 -26.57
N SER A 518 -4.05 17.57 -25.49
CA SER A 518 -5.16 17.24 -24.59
C SER A 518 -6.50 17.40 -25.31
N GLN A 519 -7.46 16.52 -24.98
CA GLN A 519 -8.84 16.64 -25.46
C GLN A 519 -9.73 17.52 -24.58
N THR A 520 -9.24 17.95 -23.41
CA THR A 520 -10.00 18.76 -22.45
C THR A 520 -9.61 20.24 -22.45
N GLU A 521 -8.37 20.56 -22.85
CA GLU A 521 -7.83 21.92 -22.86
C GLU A 521 -6.77 22.08 -23.95
N TRP A 522 -6.45 23.32 -24.35
CA TRP A 522 -5.32 23.59 -25.23
C TRP A 522 -3.98 23.44 -24.48
N ASN A 523 -3.58 22.19 -24.30
CA ASN A 523 -2.35 21.80 -23.62
C ASN A 523 -1.76 20.54 -24.27
N HIS A 524 -0.56 20.15 -23.86
CA HIS A 524 0.13 18.98 -24.39
C HIS A 524 0.81 18.18 -23.29
N SER A 525 1.07 16.91 -23.59
CA SER A 525 1.94 16.03 -22.81
C SER A 525 2.91 15.32 -23.74
N TYR A 526 4.12 15.06 -23.27
CA TYR A 526 5.07 14.20 -23.97
C TYR A 526 5.02 12.80 -23.38
N GLY A 527 4.72 11.81 -24.22
CA GLY A 527 4.78 10.39 -23.88
C GLY A 527 5.76 9.68 -24.82
N ASP A 528 6.08 8.42 -24.51
CA ASP A 528 6.92 7.55 -25.36
C ASP A 528 8.17 8.29 -25.87
N MET A 529 9.00 8.79 -24.94
CA MET A 529 10.18 9.60 -25.28
C MET A 529 11.48 8.79 -25.38
N SER A 530 11.47 7.56 -24.86
CA SER A 530 12.67 6.76 -24.71
C SER A 530 12.97 5.94 -25.96
N ARG A 531 14.26 5.76 -26.25
CA ARG A 531 14.80 4.68 -27.11
C ARG A 531 16.05 4.08 -26.47
N ILE A 532 16.52 2.98 -27.03
CA ILE A 532 17.83 2.41 -26.73
C ILE A 532 18.87 3.03 -27.64
N TYR A 533 19.96 3.47 -27.03
CA TYR A 533 21.13 4.05 -27.67
C TYR A 533 22.36 3.21 -27.31
N PHE A 534 23.44 3.37 -28.06
CA PHE A 534 24.75 2.85 -27.69
C PHE A 534 25.86 3.81 -28.08
N VAL A 535 26.99 3.71 -27.39
CA VAL A 535 28.22 4.42 -27.73
C VAL A 535 29.31 3.43 -28.12
N THR A 536 30.12 3.76 -29.14
CA THR A 536 31.33 3.00 -29.44
C THR A 536 32.44 3.39 -28.46
N LEU A 537 33.02 2.42 -27.76
CA LEU A 537 33.96 2.67 -26.67
C LEU A 537 35.34 3.09 -27.18
N ALA A 538 35.83 2.48 -28.25
CA ALA A 538 37.08 2.86 -28.91
C ALA A 538 36.81 3.65 -30.21
N LYS A 539 37.69 4.60 -30.56
CA LYS A 539 37.51 5.49 -31.73
C LYS A 539 37.47 4.73 -33.07
N ASP A 540 38.18 3.61 -33.13
CA ASP A 540 38.30 2.71 -34.28
C ASP A 540 37.20 1.64 -34.34
N THR A 541 36.32 1.57 -33.34
CA THR A 541 35.17 0.65 -33.36
C THR A 541 34.13 1.14 -34.35
N LYS A 542 33.87 0.35 -35.39
CA LYS A 542 32.80 0.62 -36.37
C LYS A 542 31.43 0.45 -35.71
N SER A 543 30.46 1.27 -36.13
CA SER A 543 29.06 1.06 -35.75
C SER A 543 28.54 -0.24 -36.41
N PRO A 544 27.80 -1.10 -35.67
CA PRO A 544 27.11 -2.24 -36.26
C PRO A 544 25.99 -1.80 -37.21
N LEU A 545 25.53 -0.55 -37.09
CA LEU A 545 24.51 0.03 -37.95
C LEU A 545 25.08 0.77 -39.18
N ALA A 546 26.40 0.78 -39.36
CA ALA A 546 27.03 1.44 -40.50
C ALA A 546 26.42 0.97 -41.85
N PRO A 547 26.32 1.86 -42.85
CA PRO A 547 25.92 1.47 -44.21
C PRO A 547 26.85 0.38 -44.76
N ILE A 548 26.26 -0.63 -45.41
CA ILE A 548 26.99 -1.67 -46.14
C ILE A 548 27.06 -1.24 -47.60
N ASN A 549 28.26 -1.25 -48.20
CA ASN A 549 28.46 -1.03 -49.63
C ASN A 549 29.00 -2.33 -50.23
N ASP A 550 28.17 -3.04 -50.99
CA ASP A 550 28.57 -4.28 -51.68
C ASP A 550 29.37 -3.92 -52.94
N GLU A 551 30.69 -3.90 -52.83
CA GLU A 551 31.58 -3.77 -53.99
C GLU A 551 31.92 -5.14 -54.59
N VAL A 552 32.12 -5.18 -55.91
CA VAL A 552 32.55 -6.39 -56.60
C VAL A 552 33.97 -6.76 -56.15
N GLU A 553 34.14 -7.97 -55.60
CA GLU A 553 35.45 -8.54 -55.33
C GLU A 553 36.21 -8.71 -56.67
N ILE A 554 37.09 -7.76 -57.02
CA ILE A 554 38.01 -7.93 -58.15
C ILE A 554 39.09 -8.91 -57.72
N LYS A 555 38.88 -10.20 -57.98
CA LYS A 555 39.96 -11.18 -57.96
C LYS A 555 40.92 -10.82 -59.09
N ALA A 556 42.14 -10.42 -58.71
CA ALA A 556 43.23 -10.26 -59.66
C ALA A 556 43.64 -11.66 -60.18
N ASP A 557 43.06 -12.05 -61.31
CA ASP A 557 43.55 -13.16 -62.11
C ASP A 557 44.87 -12.75 -62.78
N THR A 558 45.99 -13.20 -62.23
CA THR A 558 47.22 -13.37 -63.02
C THR A 558 47.14 -14.69 -63.77
N PHE A 559 46.83 -14.63 -65.06
CA PHE A 559 47.10 -15.68 -66.04
C PHE A 559 48.63 -15.89 -66.14
N PHE A 560 49.13 -17.10 -65.89
CA PHE A 560 49.72 -18.00 -66.89
C PHE A 560 50.35 -19.25 -66.24
N MET A 561 50.18 -20.36 -66.97
CA MET A 561 50.85 -21.67 -66.90
C MET A 561 50.13 -22.82 -66.15
N SER A 562 49.57 -23.69 -67.01
CA SER A 562 49.39 -25.15 -66.93
C SER A 562 50.25 -25.86 -65.88
N ASP A 563 49.80 -26.93 -65.21
CA ASP A 563 49.33 -28.15 -65.84
C ASP A 563 48.61 -29.11 -64.87
N ALA A 564 47.70 -29.87 -65.47
CA ALA A 564 47.28 -31.24 -65.17
C ALA A 564 47.16 -31.76 -63.71
N THR A 565 45.91 -32.13 -63.36
CA THR A 565 45.42 -33.45 -62.86
C THR A 565 44.47 -33.39 -61.65
N LYS A 566 43.16 -33.53 -61.94
CA LYS A 566 42.11 -34.08 -61.04
C LYS A 566 41.93 -35.58 -61.36
N PRO A 567 41.39 -36.39 -60.44
CA PRO A 567 39.95 -36.69 -60.46
C PRO A 567 39.33 -36.65 -59.05
N ALA A 568 38.23 -35.95 -58.74
CA ALA A 568 36.83 -36.09 -59.19
C ALA A 568 36.02 -37.23 -58.53
N SER A 569 35.24 -36.83 -57.50
CA SER A 569 33.90 -37.32 -57.09
C SER A 569 33.74 -38.77 -56.58
N THR A 570 32.95 -39.02 -55.53
CA THR A 570 31.49 -39.25 -55.67
C THR A 570 30.74 -39.26 -54.32
N LYS A 571 29.43 -38.98 -54.41
CA LYS A 571 28.41 -38.88 -53.34
C LYS A 571 27.72 -40.23 -53.05
N LYS A 572 27.22 -40.36 -51.79
CA LYS A 572 26.10 -41.19 -51.27
C LYS A 572 26.37 -42.72 -51.20
N ASP A 573 25.96 -43.45 -50.15
CA ASP A 573 24.58 -43.57 -49.66
C ASP A 573 24.46 -44.12 -48.20
N LYS A 574 23.22 -44.09 -47.68
CA LYS A 574 22.73 -44.44 -46.33
C LYS A 574 22.66 -45.94 -46.00
N THR A 575 22.80 -46.30 -44.71
CA THR A 575 21.98 -47.32 -44.02
C THR A 575 22.02 -47.19 -42.48
N LYS A 576 20.85 -47.38 -41.84
CA LYS A 576 20.57 -47.49 -40.38
C LYS A 576 21.06 -48.87 -39.85
N LYS A 577 21.38 -49.13 -38.57
CA LYS A 577 20.47 -49.17 -37.39
C LYS A 577 21.23 -49.56 -36.08
N GLU A 578 20.85 -48.96 -34.93
CA GLU A 578 20.69 -49.48 -33.52
C GLU A 578 21.84 -50.25 -32.82
N LYS A 579 22.11 -50.22 -31.51
CA LYS A 579 21.78 -49.46 -30.27
C LYS A 579 22.65 -50.14 -29.16
N THR A 580 23.25 -49.42 -28.19
CA THR A 580 23.33 -49.75 -26.72
C THR A 580 24.44 -48.99 -25.95
N THR A 581 23.99 -48.12 -25.02
CA THR A 581 24.48 -47.79 -23.64
C THR A 581 25.92 -47.29 -23.33
N PRO A 582 26.08 -46.52 -22.22
CA PRO A 582 26.87 -45.29 -22.17
C PRO A 582 28.23 -45.42 -21.46
N ALA A 583 29.22 -44.67 -21.92
CA ALA A 583 30.48 -44.45 -21.20
C ALA A 583 30.84 -42.96 -21.19
N LEU A 584 31.33 -42.54 -20.02
CA LEU A 584 31.74 -41.22 -19.56
C LEU A 584 32.52 -40.38 -20.60
N PRO A 585 32.36 -39.04 -20.62
CA PRO A 585 33.09 -38.16 -21.53
C PRO A 585 34.55 -38.06 -21.09
N LYS A 586 35.47 -38.34 -22.02
CA LYS A 586 36.89 -37.98 -21.90
C LYS A 586 37.07 -36.53 -22.35
N ASP A 587 37.79 -35.80 -21.52
CA ASP A 587 38.49 -34.55 -21.82
C ASP A 587 39.16 -34.61 -23.20
N ASP A 588 38.86 -33.62 -24.04
CA ASP A 588 39.85 -32.78 -24.73
C ASP A 588 39.12 -31.81 -25.67
N ASP A 589 39.07 -30.53 -25.30
CA ASP A 589 39.61 -29.46 -26.14
C ASP A 589 39.60 -28.12 -25.40
N LYS A 590 40.78 -27.73 -24.91
CA LYS A 590 41.09 -26.40 -24.39
C LYS A 590 41.04 -25.37 -25.52
N LYS A 591 39.89 -24.72 -25.71
CA LYS A 591 39.88 -23.31 -26.15
C LYS A 591 40.01 -22.44 -24.91
N LYS A 592 41.18 -21.80 -24.77
CA LYS A 592 41.41 -20.70 -23.84
C LYS A 592 40.42 -19.58 -24.19
N ASP A 593 39.42 -19.36 -23.33
CA ASP A 593 38.61 -18.14 -23.36
C ASP A 593 39.55 -16.95 -23.11
N SER A 594 39.93 -16.24 -24.16
CA SER A 594 40.54 -14.92 -24.01
C SER A 594 39.42 -13.94 -23.69
N THR A 595 39.37 -13.45 -22.45
CA THR A 595 38.47 -12.37 -22.04
C THR A 595 38.66 -11.17 -22.98
N ALA A 596 37.55 -10.66 -23.54
CA ALA A 596 37.59 -9.52 -24.45
C ALA A 596 38.12 -8.28 -23.72
N VAL A 597 39.23 -7.71 -24.20
CA VAL A 597 39.83 -6.52 -23.59
C VAL A 597 38.96 -5.31 -23.92
N THR A 598 38.45 -4.61 -22.91
CA THR A 598 37.61 -3.42 -23.09
C THR A 598 38.51 -2.19 -23.26
N LYS A 599 38.66 -1.73 -24.50
CA LYS A 599 39.39 -0.50 -24.85
C LYS A 599 38.41 0.67 -24.88
N ILE A 600 38.67 1.70 -24.08
CA ILE A 600 37.84 2.91 -24.01
C ILE A 600 38.70 4.13 -24.29
N ASP A 601 38.35 4.87 -25.33
CA ASP A 601 38.92 6.19 -25.63
C ASP A 601 37.93 7.25 -25.10
N LEU A 602 38.24 7.93 -24.00
CA LEU A 602 37.29 8.87 -23.38
C LEU A 602 37.12 10.18 -24.16
N ASP A 603 38.14 10.56 -24.93
CA ASP A 603 38.11 11.79 -25.74
C ASP A 603 37.03 11.72 -26.84
N GLY A 604 36.09 12.67 -26.80
CA GLY A 604 34.96 12.74 -27.72
C GLY A 604 33.92 11.64 -27.54
N ILE A 605 33.89 10.91 -26.42
CA ILE A 605 33.01 9.74 -26.24
C ILE A 605 31.52 10.06 -26.43
N MET A 606 31.05 11.21 -25.94
CA MET A 606 29.66 11.65 -26.08
C MET A 606 29.24 11.89 -27.54
N ASN A 607 30.18 12.18 -28.43
CA ASN A 607 29.91 12.42 -29.85
C ASN A 607 29.74 11.11 -30.65
N ARG A 608 29.91 9.94 -30.02
CA ARG A 608 29.83 8.62 -30.65
C ARG A 608 28.55 7.86 -30.29
N VAL A 609 27.54 8.56 -29.77
CA VAL A 609 26.24 8.00 -29.42
C VAL A 609 25.41 7.78 -30.69
N ILE A 610 24.78 6.61 -30.79
CA ILE A 610 23.97 6.16 -31.93
C ILE A 610 22.68 5.52 -31.37
N ASP A 611 21.53 5.76 -31.99
CA ASP A 611 20.26 5.12 -31.62
C ASP A 611 20.09 3.74 -32.27
N LEU A 612 19.33 2.85 -31.62
CA LEU A 612 18.76 1.70 -32.29
C LEU A 612 17.53 2.13 -33.10
N PRO A 613 17.34 1.64 -34.34
CA PRO A 613 16.22 1.99 -35.21
C PRO A 613 14.94 1.25 -34.78
N ILE A 614 14.45 1.57 -33.58
CA ILE A 614 13.23 1.04 -32.98
C ILE A 614 12.25 2.18 -32.72
N ASP A 615 10.96 1.86 -32.62
CA ASP A 615 9.95 2.86 -32.25
C ASP A 615 10.27 3.47 -30.87
N PRO A 616 9.81 4.68 -30.57
CA PRO A 616 9.96 5.23 -29.23
C PRO A 616 8.88 4.68 -28.29
N GLY A 617 9.16 4.67 -26.99
CA GLY A 617 8.36 3.99 -25.97
C GLY A 617 8.98 4.09 -24.59
N ASN A 618 8.82 3.06 -23.78
CA ASN A 618 9.50 2.90 -22.50
C ASN A 618 10.30 1.59 -22.51
N TYR A 619 11.59 1.68 -22.21
CA TYR A 619 12.56 0.60 -22.35
C TYR A 619 13.33 0.38 -21.05
N TYR A 620 13.51 -0.88 -20.66
CA TYR A 620 14.26 -1.23 -19.45
C TYR A 620 14.80 -2.66 -19.53
N GLY A 621 15.69 -3.00 -18.58
CA GLY A 621 16.25 -4.34 -18.44
C GLY A 621 17.14 -4.78 -19.59
N ILE A 622 17.98 -3.90 -20.16
CA ILE A 622 18.81 -4.23 -21.34
C ILE A 622 19.80 -5.37 -21.04
N SER A 623 19.96 -6.31 -21.97
CA SER A 623 21.04 -7.31 -21.96
C SER A 623 21.55 -7.59 -23.37
N VAL A 624 22.82 -7.96 -23.51
CA VAL A 624 23.45 -8.16 -24.83
C VAL A 624 24.09 -9.55 -24.91
N SER A 625 23.81 -10.26 -26.01
CA SER A 625 24.39 -11.59 -26.34
C SER A 625 24.89 -11.59 -27.79
N GLY A 626 26.20 -11.48 -27.98
CA GLY A 626 26.78 -11.29 -29.32
C GLY A 626 26.17 -10.07 -30.02
N ASP A 627 25.52 -10.30 -31.16
CA ASP A 627 24.84 -9.25 -31.95
C ASP A 627 23.37 -9.03 -31.54
N LEU A 628 22.88 -9.70 -30.49
CA LEU A 628 21.50 -9.58 -30.03
C LEU A 628 21.39 -8.65 -28.82
N VAL A 629 20.46 -7.70 -28.88
CA VAL A 629 20.13 -6.79 -27.77
C VAL A 629 18.73 -7.11 -27.29
N TYR A 630 18.61 -7.65 -26.07
CA TYR A 630 17.35 -7.95 -25.41
C TYR A 630 16.92 -6.79 -24.52
N TYR A 631 15.61 -6.57 -24.41
CA TYR A 631 15.02 -5.55 -23.54
C TYR A 631 13.53 -5.77 -23.33
N LEU A 632 13.00 -5.21 -22.24
CA LEU A 632 11.57 -5.09 -21.99
C LEU A 632 11.07 -3.75 -22.54
N ALA A 633 9.88 -3.77 -23.15
CA ALA A 633 9.26 -2.59 -23.72
C ALA A 633 7.75 -2.55 -23.48
N ASN A 634 7.22 -1.35 -23.26
CA ASN A 634 5.79 -1.00 -23.39
C ASN A 634 5.67 0.44 -23.92
N SER A 635 4.45 0.86 -24.28
CA SER A 635 4.18 2.21 -24.78
C SER A 635 2.77 2.67 -24.45
N SER A 636 2.46 3.93 -24.75
CA SER A 636 1.10 4.45 -24.62
C SER A 636 0.08 3.72 -25.51
N HIS A 637 0.52 3.12 -26.62
CA HIS A 637 -0.30 2.33 -27.53
C HIS A 637 -0.41 0.85 -27.16
N ASP A 638 0.52 0.33 -26.37
CA ASP A 638 0.59 -1.05 -25.94
C ASP A 638 1.16 -1.15 -24.52
N GLN A 639 0.25 -1.12 -23.55
CA GLN A 639 0.61 -1.11 -22.14
C GLN A 639 1.10 -2.48 -21.62
N GLN A 640 0.94 -3.55 -22.40
CA GLN A 640 1.45 -4.86 -22.02
C GLN A 640 2.98 -4.90 -22.20
N THR A 641 3.71 -5.13 -21.11
CA THR A 641 5.15 -5.37 -21.16
C THR A 641 5.48 -6.57 -22.04
N LYS A 642 6.41 -6.37 -22.98
CA LYS A 642 6.91 -7.40 -23.89
C LYS A 642 8.42 -7.47 -23.84
N LEU A 643 8.96 -8.68 -23.80
CA LEU A 643 10.36 -8.95 -24.11
C LEU A 643 10.55 -8.91 -25.62
N LYS A 644 11.51 -8.09 -26.05
CA LYS A 644 11.91 -7.95 -27.44
C LYS A 644 13.41 -8.21 -27.60
N VAL A 645 13.82 -8.48 -28.83
CA VAL A 645 15.22 -8.60 -29.24
C VAL A 645 15.45 -7.78 -30.49
N PHE A 646 16.56 -7.05 -30.55
CA PHE A 646 17.07 -6.41 -31.75
C PHE A 646 18.32 -7.13 -32.23
N ASP A 647 18.33 -7.61 -33.48
CA ASP A 647 19.50 -8.21 -34.10
C ASP A 647 20.31 -7.10 -34.80
N LEU A 648 21.51 -6.79 -34.29
CA LEU A 648 22.38 -5.72 -34.80
C LEU A 648 22.89 -6.00 -36.22
N LYS A 649 22.96 -7.27 -36.62
CA LYS A 649 23.46 -7.67 -37.94
C LYS A 649 22.34 -7.57 -38.98
N GLU A 650 21.18 -8.13 -38.68
CA GLU A 650 20.02 -8.09 -39.58
C GLU A 650 19.25 -6.76 -39.51
N LYS A 651 19.53 -5.93 -38.48
CA LYS A 651 18.91 -4.63 -38.20
C LYS A 651 17.38 -4.75 -38.05
N GLU A 652 16.94 -5.80 -37.37
CA GLU A 652 15.53 -6.16 -37.21
C GLU A 652 15.16 -6.30 -35.74
N GLU A 653 14.01 -5.74 -35.34
CA GLU A 653 13.38 -5.97 -34.03
C GLU A 653 12.37 -7.12 -34.10
N LYS A 654 12.39 -8.03 -33.12
CA LYS A 654 11.43 -9.12 -32.97
C LYS A 654 10.86 -9.19 -31.56
N VAL A 655 9.57 -9.53 -31.48
CA VAL A 655 8.89 -9.80 -30.21
C VAL A 655 9.12 -11.24 -29.79
N ILE A 656 9.69 -11.45 -28.60
CA ILE A 656 9.92 -12.77 -28.00
C ILE A 656 8.65 -13.26 -27.29
N GLY A 657 7.98 -12.40 -26.52
CA GLY A 657 6.72 -12.71 -25.84
C GLY A 657 6.34 -11.67 -24.78
N ALA A 658 5.15 -11.83 -24.20
CA ALA A 658 4.69 -11.01 -23.08
C ALA A 658 5.09 -11.68 -21.75
N TYR A 659 6.07 -11.07 -21.07
CA TYR A 659 6.69 -11.54 -19.85
C TYR A 659 6.88 -10.36 -18.88
N ASP A 660 6.82 -10.65 -17.59
CA ASP A 660 6.95 -9.64 -16.55
C ASP A 660 8.42 -9.21 -16.40
N THR A 661 9.35 -10.17 -16.50
CA THR A 661 10.79 -9.90 -16.59
C THR A 661 11.58 -11.07 -17.21
N TYR A 662 12.88 -10.88 -17.41
CA TYR A 662 13.82 -11.92 -17.83
C TYR A 662 15.22 -11.75 -17.22
N ILE A 663 16.01 -12.83 -17.19
CA ILE A 663 17.44 -12.80 -16.83
C ILE A 663 18.21 -13.63 -17.85
N LEU A 664 19.29 -13.06 -18.39
CA LEU A 664 20.22 -13.76 -19.27
C LEU A 664 21.35 -14.38 -18.43
N SER A 665 21.69 -15.65 -18.66
CA SER A 665 22.80 -16.29 -17.95
C SER A 665 24.13 -15.57 -18.21
N SER A 666 25.09 -15.68 -17.29
CA SER A 666 26.39 -15.02 -17.44
C SER A 666 27.16 -15.42 -18.71
N ASN A 667 26.96 -16.65 -19.20
CA ASN A 667 27.52 -17.12 -20.48
C ASN A 667 26.66 -16.77 -21.71
N GLN A 668 25.52 -16.12 -21.50
CA GLN A 668 24.61 -15.55 -22.51
C GLN A 668 23.89 -16.56 -23.40
N LYS A 669 23.89 -17.84 -23.03
CA LYS A 669 23.27 -18.92 -23.82
C LYS A 669 21.88 -19.32 -23.34
N LYS A 670 21.55 -19.03 -22.09
CA LYS A 670 20.29 -19.41 -21.45
C LYS A 670 19.58 -18.18 -20.92
N MET A 671 18.26 -18.25 -20.84
CA MET A 671 17.43 -17.16 -20.36
C MET A 671 16.36 -17.69 -19.41
N LEU A 672 16.22 -17.03 -18.27
CA LEU A 672 15.11 -17.20 -17.34
C LEU A 672 14.00 -16.23 -17.75
N LEU A 673 12.77 -16.74 -17.86
CA LEU A 673 11.57 -15.97 -18.16
C LEU A 673 10.62 -16.04 -16.95
N MET A 674 9.99 -14.92 -16.61
CA MET A 674 9.00 -14.82 -15.54
C MET A 674 7.66 -14.29 -16.07
N LYS A 675 6.57 -14.94 -15.67
CA LYS A 675 5.21 -14.50 -15.95
C LYS A 675 4.25 -15.00 -14.89
N ASP A 676 3.43 -14.12 -14.31
CA ASP A 676 2.41 -14.48 -13.32
C ASP A 676 2.99 -15.32 -12.18
N ARG A 677 4.18 -14.95 -11.68
CA ARG A 677 4.98 -15.68 -10.67
C ARG A 677 5.41 -17.10 -11.05
N SER A 678 5.22 -17.51 -12.32
CA SER A 678 5.80 -18.72 -12.88
C SER A 678 7.17 -18.41 -13.50
N PHE A 679 8.06 -19.40 -13.49
CA PHE A 679 9.40 -19.29 -14.06
C PHE A 679 9.65 -20.39 -15.11
N ALA A 680 10.45 -20.09 -16.14
CA ALA A 680 10.91 -21.08 -17.12
C ALA A 680 12.30 -20.73 -17.62
N VAL A 681 13.13 -21.74 -17.90
CA VAL A 681 14.46 -21.54 -18.51
C VAL A 681 14.44 -22.02 -19.95
N VAL A 682 14.88 -21.17 -20.85
CA VAL A 682 14.95 -21.43 -22.30
C VAL A 682 16.36 -21.17 -22.82
N ASP A 683 16.67 -21.66 -24.02
CA ASP A 683 17.81 -21.14 -24.79
C ASP A 683 17.54 -19.67 -25.13
N ALA A 684 18.59 -18.84 -25.13
CA ALA A 684 18.48 -17.42 -25.48
C ALA A 684 17.79 -17.28 -26.86
N PRO A 685 16.53 -16.79 -26.91
CA PRO A 685 15.70 -16.92 -28.09
C PRO A 685 15.99 -15.81 -29.10
N LYS A 686 15.86 -16.10 -30.40
CA LYS A 686 15.90 -15.09 -31.47
C LYS A 686 14.51 -14.75 -32.04
N ASP A 687 13.53 -15.60 -31.74
CA ASP A 687 12.14 -15.50 -32.19
C ASP A 687 11.22 -15.85 -31.02
N LYS A 688 9.90 -15.80 -31.26
CA LYS A 688 8.89 -16.10 -30.24
C LYS A 688 9.17 -17.39 -29.49
N THR A 689 9.08 -17.33 -28.17
CA THR A 689 9.25 -18.49 -27.29
C THR A 689 8.09 -18.57 -26.29
N GLY A 690 7.94 -19.74 -25.66
CA GLY A 690 6.90 -20.02 -24.66
C GLY A 690 7.51 -20.43 -23.32
N MET A 691 6.63 -20.73 -22.34
CA MET A 691 7.00 -21.28 -21.04
C MET A 691 6.48 -22.72 -20.89
N ASP A 692 6.75 -23.56 -21.89
CA ASP A 692 6.19 -24.92 -21.97
C ASP A 692 6.66 -25.82 -20.81
N LYS A 693 7.87 -25.56 -20.30
CA LYS A 693 8.48 -26.28 -19.18
C LYS A 693 8.75 -25.31 -18.05
N LYS A 694 7.77 -25.19 -17.15
CA LYS A 694 7.91 -24.36 -15.94
C LYS A 694 8.86 -25.01 -14.94
N VAL A 695 9.57 -24.18 -14.20
CA VAL A 695 10.39 -24.58 -13.05
C VAL A 695 9.46 -25.11 -11.97
N ASP A 696 9.78 -26.28 -11.42
CA ASP A 696 9.02 -26.88 -10.33
C ASP A 696 9.37 -26.23 -8.98
N LEU A 697 8.46 -25.42 -8.46
CA LEU A 697 8.59 -24.75 -7.16
C LEU A 697 7.96 -25.55 -6.01
N SER A 698 7.33 -26.70 -6.29
CA SER A 698 6.54 -27.44 -5.29
C SER A 698 7.36 -27.94 -4.09
N ASN A 699 8.67 -28.09 -4.29
CA ASN A 699 9.62 -28.55 -3.27
C ASN A 699 10.23 -27.40 -2.45
N MET A 700 9.83 -26.14 -2.66
CA MET A 700 10.22 -25.00 -1.81
C MET A 700 9.43 -25.02 -0.50
N LYS A 701 9.74 -25.99 0.37
CA LYS A 701 9.10 -26.17 1.67
C LYS A 701 10.11 -25.94 2.79
N ILE A 702 9.73 -25.09 3.74
CA ILE A 702 10.57 -24.74 4.90
C ILE A 702 9.78 -24.88 6.18
N VAL A 703 10.42 -25.34 7.25
CA VAL A 703 9.85 -25.27 8.60
C VAL A 703 10.23 -23.93 9.21
N VAL A 704 9.26 -23.05 9.39
CA VAL A 704 9.44 -21.72 9.96
C VAL A 704 9.27 -21.77 11.47
N ASP A 705 10.27 -21.29 12.21
CA ASP A 705 10.11 -20.87 13.61
C ASP A 705 9.54 -19.44 13.64
N LYS A 706 8.22 -19.34 13.81
CA LYS A 706 7.50 -18.06 13.76
C LYS A 706 7.99 -17.05 14.79
N LYS A 707 8.44 -17.50 15.97
CA LYS A 707 8.92 -16.60 17.02
C LYS A 707 10.23 -15.92 16.62
N LYS A 708 11.14 -16.70 16.03
CA LYS A 708 12.40 -16.18 15.46
C LYS A 708 12.15 -15.27 14.26
N GLU A 709 11.22 -15.65 13.39
CA GLU A 709 10.82 -14.87 12.21
C GLU A 709 10.25 -13.51 12.63
N TRP A 710 9.34 -13.50 13.60
CA TRP A 710 8.75 -12.27 14.12
C TRP A 710 9.77 -11.36 14.82
N GLU A 711 10.77 -11.94 15.49
CA GLU A 711 11.89 -11.16 16.03
C GLU A 711 12.74 -10.52 14.93
N GLN A 712 13.02 -11.26 13.85
CA GLN A 712 13.74 -10.72 12.69
C GLN A 712 12.96 -9.54 12.07
N ILE A 713 11.67 -9.71 11.77
CA ILE A 713 10.81 -8.69 11.16
C ILE A 713 10.73 -7.43 12.05
N PHE A 714 10.61 -7.60 13.36
CA PHE A 714 10.63 -6.48 14.31
C PHE A 714 11.95 -5.71 14.25
N ASN A 715 13.09 -6.41 14.29
CA ASN A 715 14.41 -5.80 14.24
C ASN A 715 14.64 -5.08 12.91
N GLU A 716 14.21 -5.67 11.80
CA GLU A 716 14.29 -5.07 10.49
C GLU A 716 13.41 -3.83 10.37
N SER A 717 12.18 -3.88 10.88
CA SER A 717 11.30 -2.70 10.91
C SER A 717 11.94 -1.52 11.66
N TRP A 718 12.64 -1.82 12.77
CA TRP A 718 13.38 -0.82 13.53
C TRP A 718 14.56 -0.22 12.73
N ARG A 719 15.32 -1.06 12.01
CA ARG A 719 16.44 -0.61 11.15
C ARG A 719 15.96 0.18 9.96
N GLN A 720 14.90 -0.26 9.28
CA GLN A 720 14.34 0.46 8.14
C GLN A 720 13.87 1.87 8.55
N MET A 721 13.26 2.03 9.73
CA MET A 721 12.95 3.38 10.23
C MET A 721 14.22 4.19 10.52
N ARG A 722 15.24 3.61 11.16
CA ARG A 722 16.52 4.29 11.40
C ARG A 722 17.17 4.80 10.11
N ASP A 723 17.13 3.99 9.05
CA ASP A 723 17.90 4.23 7.83
C ASP A 723 17.17 5.12 6.81
N PHE A 724 15.83 5.16 6.84
CA PHE A 724 15.02 5.87 5.85
C PHE A 724 14.25 7.07 6.40
N PHE A 725 14.14 7.22 7.73
CA PHE A 725 13.41 8.35 8.29
C PHE A 725 14.06 9.68 7.93
N TYR A 726 13.25 10.65 7.52
CA TYR A 726 13.74 11.90 6.94
C TYR A 726 14.66 12.71 7.88
N ASP A 727 14.43 12.62 9.19
CA ASP A 727 15.27 13.21 10.21
C ASP A 727 16.17 12.14 10.83
N SER A 728 17.46 12.15 10.49
CA SER A 728 18.46 11.25 11.08
C SER A 728 18.58 11.34 12.61
N GLY A 729 18.10 12.43 13.22
CA GLY A 729 18.00 12.58 14.67
C GLY A 729 16.76 11.90 15.30
N MET A 730 15.92 11.24 14.49
CA MET A 730 14.71 10.53 14.92
C MET A 730 13.74 11.41 15.74
N HIS A 731 13.61 12.70 15.41
CA HIS A 731 12.87 13.70 16.19
C HIS A 731 13.34 13.84 17.66
N GLY A 732 14.60 13.48 17.95
CA GLY A 732 15.15 13.47 19.30
C GLY A 732 14.69 12.28 20.15
N VAL A 733 14.04 11.28 19.56
CA VAL A 733 13.68 10.03 20.24
C VAL A 733 14.93 9.14 20.39
N ASP A 734 15.16 8.60 21.58
CA ASP A 734 16.18 7.56 21.80
C ASP A 734 15.74 6.25 21.13
N TRP A 735 16.06 6.14 19.84
CA TRP A 735 15.62 5.04 19.00
C TRP A 735 16.11 3.66 19.50
N PRO A 736 17.36 3.48 19.98
CA PRO A 736 17.78 2.27 20.68
C PRO A 736 16.93 1.92 21.90
N ALA A 737 16.59 2.89 22.76
CA ALA A 737 15.74 2.64 23.92
C ALA A 737 14.31 2.23 23.52
N ILE A 738 13.76 2.83 22.46
CA ILE A 738 12.46 2.44 21.90
C ILE A 738 12.46 0.99 21.41
N LYS A 739 13.56 0.52 20.79
CA LYS A 739 13.72 -0.90 20.43
C LYS A 739 13.54 -1.81 21.64
N LEU A 740 14.26 -1.51 22.73
CA LEU A 740 14.26 -2.33 23.95
C LEU A 740 12.88 -2.34 24.61
N LYS A 741 12.21 -1.18 24.65
CA LYS A 741 10.85 -1.02 25.19
C LYS A 741 9.85 -1.96 24.53
N TYR A 742 9.82 -2.04 23.20
CA TYR A 742 8.85 -2.86 22.48
C TYR A 742 9.32 -4.30 22.24
N LYS A 743 10.64 -4.54 22.19
CA LYS A 743 11.22 -5.90 22.17
C LYS A 743 10.78 -6.74 23.37
N ALA A 744 10.53 -6.12 24.52
CA ALA A 744 10.00 -6.78 25.72
C ALA A 744 8.63 -7.46 25.53
N LEU A 745 7.89 -7.14 24.45
CA LEU A 745 6.60 -7.75 24.12
C LEU A 745 6.74 -8.94 23.15
N LEU A 746 7.85 -9.07 22.41
CA LEU A 746 8.04 -10.13 21.40
C LEU A 746 7.83 -11.56 21.91
N PRO A 747 8.30 -11.96 23.11
CA PRO A 747 8.10 -13.33 23.60
C PRO A 747 6.62 -13.74 23.66
N TYR A 748 5.72 -12.75 23.80
CA TYR A 748 4.28 -12.93 23.99
C TYR A 748 3.46 -12.86 22.70
N VAL A 749 4.06 -12.53 21.56
CA VAL A 749 3.38 -12.49 20.25
C VAL A 749 2.89 -13.88 19.91
N SER A 750 1.58 -14.10 19.78
CA SER A 750 1.03 -15.44 19.51
C SER A 750 0.27 -15.50 18.18
N HIS A 751 0.07 -14.36 17.53
CA HIS A 751 -0.47 -14.24 16.19
C HIS A 751 0.24 -13.12 15.41
N ARG A 752 0.25 -13.19 14.08
CA ARG A 752 0.99 -12.22 13.25
C ARG A 752 0.48 -10.78 13.37
N THR A 753 -0.80 -10.59 13.69
CA THR A 753 -1.39 -9.27 13.95
C THR A 753 -0.87 -8.65 15.26
N ASP A 754 -0.42 -9.46 16.23
CA ASP A 754 0.24 -8.96 17.44
C ASP A 754 1.58 -8.31 17.08
N LEU A 755 2.33 -8.92 16.15
CA LEU A 755 3.56 -8.34 15.62
C LEU A 755 3.32 -7.00 14.92
N THR A 756 2.29 -6.92 14.07
CA THR A 756 1.88 -5.67 13.41
C THR A 756 1.56 -4.59 14.44
N TYR A 757 0.84 -4.95 15.51
CA TYR A 757 0.53 -4.03 16.60
C TYR A 757 1.79 -3.50 17.31
N ILE A 758 2.71 -4.36 17.71
CA ILE A 758 3.92 -3.90 18.43
C ILE A 758 4.85 -3.08 17.55
N ILE A 759 4.97 -3.40 16.25
CA ILE A 759 5.73 -2.58 15.28
C ILE A 759 5.03 -1.22 15.14
N GLY A 760 3.70 -1.21 15.05
CA GLY A 760 2.92 0.00 14.96
C GLY A 760 3.08 0.93 16.16
N GLU A 761 3.07 0.36 17.37
CA GLU A 761 3.34 1.13 18.59
C GLU A 761 4.78 1.66 18.63
N MET A 762 5.76 0.88 18.16
CA MET A 762 7.17 1.28 18.09
C MET A 762 7.38 2.46 17.14
N ILE A 763 6.88 2.38 15.91
CA ILE A 763 7.06 3.45 14.90
C ILE A 763 6.22 4.69 15.23
N GLY A 764 5.10 4.51 15.94
CA GLY A 764 4.25 5.61 16.38
C GLY A 764 4.92 6.58 17.36
N GLU A 765 6.00 6.15 18.04
CA GLU A 765 6.79 7.02 18.94
C GLU A 765 7.49 8.17 18.21
N LEU A 766 7.73 8.04 16.90
CA LEU A 766 8.33 9.10 16.09
C LEU A 766 7.38 10.28 15.86
N SER A 767 6.10 10.16 16.25
CA SER A 767 5.14 11.27 16.25
C SER A 767 4.97 11.93 14.87
N VAL A 768 4.97 11.13 13.81
CA VAL A 768 4.98 11.59 12.42
C VAL A 768 3.88 10.89 11.61
N GLY A 769 3.29 11.61 10.67
CA GLY A 769 2.38 11.06 9.69
C GLY A 769 3.06 9.99 8.84
N HIS A 770 2.27 9.27 8.05
CA HIS A 770 2.82 8.36 7.03
C HIS A 770 3.66 7.17 7.51
N SER A 771 3.83 6.99 8.82
CA SER A 771 4.35 5.77 9.42
C SER A 771 3.24 4.73 9.46
N TYR A 772 3.29 3.71 8.61
CA TYR A 772 2.25 2.68 8.51
C TYR A 772 2.86 1.29 8.53
N VAL A 773 2.15 0.32 9.10
CA VAL A 773 2.53 -1.10 9.10
C VAL A 773 1.29 -1.96 8.86
N GLY A 774 1.44 -3.09 8.16
CA GLY A 774 0.33 -4.02 7.93
C GLY A 774 0.75 -5.26 7.16
N GLY A 775 -0.21 -6.13 6.86
CA GLY A 775 0.02 -7.35 6.09
C GLY A 775 0.78 -8.43 6.87
N GLY A 776 1.54 -9.25 6.13
CA GLY A 776 2.22 -10.42 6.66
C GLY A 776 1.40 -11.70 6.55
N ASP A 777 2.06 -12.81 6.89
CA ASP A 777 1.50 -14.15 6.79
C ASP A 777 0.72 -14.52 8.05
N ALA A 778 -0.60 -14.53 7.91
CA ALA A 778 -1.54 -14.81 8.98
C ALA A 778 -2.68 -15.70 8.45
N PRO A 779 -3.28 -16.55 9.31
CA PRO A 779 -4.57 -17.17 9.01
C PRO A 779 -5.60 -16.11 8.62
N LYS A 780 -6.35 -16.35 7.55
CA LYS A 780 -7.42 -15.46 7.06
C LYS A 780 -8.61 -16.28 6.60
N SER A 781 -9.80 -15.86 7.00
CA SER A 781 -11.05 -16.42 6.50
C SER A 781 -11.26 -16.01 5.03
N GLU A 782 -11.80 -16.92 4.22
CA GLU A 782 -12.11 -16.65 2.81
C GLU A 782 -13.32 -15.70 2.74
N ARG A 783 -13.14 -14.54 2.12
CA ARG A 783 -14.22 -13.53 2.00
C ARG A 783 -15.34 -14.03 1.09
N ILE A 784 -16.59 -13.79 1.48
CA ILE A 784 -17.77 -14.14 0.68
C ILE A 784 -18.41 -12.86 0.12
N PRO A 785 -18.34 -12.60 -1.20
CA PRO A 785 -18.90 -11.39 -1.79
C PRO A 785 -20.41 -11.25 -1.53
N LEU A 786 -20.86 -10.10 -1.00
CA LEU A 786 -22.28 -9.79 -0.85
C LEU A 786 -22.77 -8.96 -2.05
N GLY A 787 -23.91 -9.34 -2.64
CA GLY A 787 -24.55 -8.54 -3.68
C GLY A 787 -25.32 -7.35 -3.09
N LEU A 788 -25.05 -6.16 -3.61
CA LEU A 788 -25.74 -4.92 -3.30
C LEU A 788 -26.56 -4.46 -4.50
N LEU A 789 -27.72 -3.83 -4.26
CA LEU A 789 -28.70 -3.50 -5.29
C LEU A 789 -28.64 -2.04 -5.77
N GLY A 790 -27.81 -1.19 -5.17
CA GLY A 790 -27.82 0.25 -5.41
C GLY A 790 -29.03 0.92 -4.76
N ALA A 791 -29.43 0.50 -3.56
CA ALA A 791 -30.68 0.94 -2.94
C ALA A 791 -30.69 0.86 -1.41
N LYS A 792 -31.48 1.73 -0.77
CA LYS A 792 -31.84 1.62 0.65
C LYS A 792 -33.16 0.88 0.78
N LEU A 793 -33.19 -0.08 1.71
CA LEU A 793 -34.29 -1.03 1.88
C LEU A 793 -34.73 -1.05 3.35
N SER A 794 -36.04 -1.19 3.57
CA SER A 794 -36.62 -1.41 4.90
C SER A 794 -37.52 -2.64 4.91
N ARG A 795 -37.60 -3.30 6.08
CA ARG A 795 -38.51 -4.42 6.28
C ARG A 795 -39.90 -3.89 6.61
N ASP A 796 -40.88 -4.30 5.81
CA ASP A 796 -42.28 -3.96 6.01
C ASP A 796 -42.96 -4.94 7.00
N SER A 797 -44.03 -4.48 7.65
CA SER A 797 -44.83 -5.31 8.58
C SER A 797 -45.38 -6.61 7.97
N SER A 798 -45.54 -6.66 6.64
CA SER A 798 -45.93 -7.87 5.90
C SER A 798 -44.85 -8.96 5.86
N GLY A 799 -43.60 -8.62 6.21
CA GLY A 799 -42.41 -9.45 6.08
C GLY A 799 -41.66 -9.30 4.76
N TYR A 800 -42.18 -8.56 3.79
CA TYR A 800 -41.46 -8.20 2.56
C TYR A 800 -40.58 -6.95 2.77
N PHE A 801 -39.71 -6.64 1.81
CA PHE A 801 -38.82 -5.49 1.90
C PHE A 801 -39.20 -4.42 0.88
N ARG A 802 -39.30 -3.17 1.35
CA ARG A 802 -39.65 -2.01 0.54
C ARG A 802 -38.38 -1.30 0.08
N ILE A 803 -38.39 -0.81 -1.16
CA ILE A 803 -37.35 0.06 -1.69
C ILE A 803 -37.63 1.49 -1.25
N ASP A 804 -36.83 2.02 -0.32
CA ASP A 804 -36.99 3.37 0.22
C ASP A 804 -36.32 4.43 -0.65
N GLU A 805 -35.18 4.07 -1.24
CA GLU A 805 -34.38 4.91 -2.12
C GLU A 805 -33.62 4.04 -3.13
N ILE A 806 -33.52 4.51 -4.37
CA ILE A 806 -32.64 3.93 -5.39
C ILE A 806 -31.51 4.94 -5.62
N LEU A 807 -30.27 4.51 -5.44
CA LEU A 807 -29.09 5.31 -5.72
C LEU A 807 -29.00 5.52 -7.24
N LYS A 808 -28.82 6.77 -7.68
CA LYS A 808 -28.64 7.06 -9.11
C LYS A 808 -27.29 6.51 -9.57
N GLY A 809 -27.25 5.89 -10.75
CA GLY A 809 -26.02 5.41 -11.38
C GLY A 809 -25.77 5.98 -12.76
N GLU A 810 -24.62 5.65 -13.33
CA GLU A 810 -24.22 5.86 -14.71
C GLU A 810 -24.08 4.48 -15.38
N ASN A 811 -25.07 4.04 -16.17
CA ASN A 811 -25.13 2.66 -16.68
C ASN A 811 -23.94 2.29 -17.62
N TRP A 812 -23.20 3.27 -18.14
CA TRP A 812 -22.02 3.07 -18.98
C TRP A 812 -20.71 2.90 -18.19
N GLU A 813 -20.71 3.16 -16.88
CA GLU A 813 -19.52 3.06 -16.02
C GLU A 813 -19.73 1.93 -15.02
N SER A 814 -18.73 1.09 -14.80
CA SER A 814 -18.86 -0.09 -13.94
C SER A 814 -18.91 0.27 -12.45
N VAL A 815 -18.06 1.21 -12.01
CA VAL A 815 -17.94 1.62 -10.60
C VAL A 815 -19.18 2.37 -10.10
N THR A 816 -19.85 3.11 -10.98
CA THR A 816 -21.05 3.89 -10.66
C THR A 816 -22.33 3.29 -11.27
N ARG A 817 -22.32 2.01 -11.62
CA ARG A 817 -23.53 1.32 -12.09
C ARG A 817 -24.42 0.97 -10.91
N SER A 818 -25.66 1.45 -10.94
CA SER A 818 -26.68 1.06 -9.94
C SER A 818 -27.54 -0.07 -10.50
N PRO A 819 -27.52 -1.27 -9.89
CA PRO A 819 -28.23 -2.44 -10.42
C PRO A 819 -29.73 -2.22 -10.66
N LEU A 820 -30.41 -1.47 -9.78
CA LEU A 820 -31.84 -1.20 -9.93
C LEU A 820 -32.16 -0.11 -10.98
N THR A 821 -31.16 0.62 -11.49
CA THR A 821 -31.35 1.60 -12.59
C THR A 821 -31.03 1.03 -13.98
N GLU A 822 -30.67 -0.25 -14.06
CA GLU A 822 -30.38 -0.88 -15.35
C GLU A 822 -31.62 -0.93 -16.27
N VAL A 823 -31.35 -0.80 -17.56
CA VAL A 823 -32.40 -0.78 -18.59
C VAL A 823 -33.16 -2.10 -18.57
N GLY A 824 -34.48 -2.02 -18.37
CA GLY A 824 -35.37 -3.18 -18.31
C GLY A 824 -35.70 -3.68 -16.90
N VAL A 825 -35.00 -3.21 -15.85
CA VAL A 825 -35.31 -3.58 -14.47
C VAL A 825 -36.64 -2.98 -14.01
N ASN A 826 -36.90 -1.72 -14.40
CA ASN A 826 -38.18 -1.01 -14.27
C ASN A 826 -38.78 -0.97 -12.84
N VAL A 827 -37.94 -0.99 -11.80
CA VAL A 827 -38.37 -0.87 -10.39
C VAL A 827 -38.41 0.59 -9.95
N ASN A 828 -39.27 0.89 -8.98
CA ASN A 828 -39.45 2.24 -8.46
C ASN A 828 -39.29 2.27 -6.94
N LYS A 829 -38.97 3.46 -6.44
CA LYS A 829 -39.11 3.77 -5.01
C LYS A 829 -40.55 3.44 -4.57
N GLY A 830 -40.67 2.71 -3.47
CA GLY A 830 -41.93 2.25 -2.90
C GLY A 830 -42.35 0.84 -3.34
N ASP A 831 -41.73 0.26 -4.37
CA ASP A 831 -41.94 -1.14 -4.72
C ASP A 831 -41.39 -2.07 -3.62
N TYR A 832 -41.92 -3.29 -3.57
CA TYR A 832 -41.58 -4.34 -2.65
C TYR A 832 -40.83 -5.45 -3.37
N ILE A 833 -39.71 -5.90 -2.80
CA ILE A 833 -39.01 -7.12 -3.19
C ILE A 833 -39.62 -8.28 -2.38
N THR A 834 -40.35 -9.14 -3.06
CA THR A 834 -41.07 -10.26 -2.42
C THR A 834 -40.32 -11.57 -2.48
N ALA A 835 -39.40 -11.74 -3.44
CA ALA A 835 -38.50 -12.90 -3.49
C ALA A 835 -37.17 -12.58 -4.20
N ILE A 836 -36.11 -13.30 -3.84
CA ILE A 836 -34.80 -13.30 -4.49
C ILE A 836 -34.47 -14.73 -4.88
N ASN A 837 -34.15 -14.98 -6.16
CA ASN A 837 -33.91 -16.31 -6.72
C ASN A 837 -35.01 -17.33 -6.37
N GLY A 838 -36.26 -16.88 -6.38
CA GLY A 838 -37.45 -17.68 -6.03
C GLY A 838 -37.68 -17.90 -4.52
N ILE A 839 -36.76 -17.47 -3.66
CA ILE A 839 -36.92 -17.57 -2.19
C ILE A 839 -37.63 -16.33 -1.68
N SER A 840 -38.78 -16.53 -1.02
CA SER A 840 -39.59 -15.44 -0.45
C SER A 840 -38.80 -14.67 0.60
N THR A 841 -38.80 -13.34 0.54
CA THR A 841 -38.09 -12.50 1.51
C THR A 841 -38.69 -12.57 2.92
N LYS A 842 -39.90 -13.13 3.08
CA LYS A 842 -40.51 -13.38 4.40
C LYS A 842 -39.76 -14.45 5.23
N THR A 843 -38.94 -15.28 4.60
CA THR A 843 -38.23 -16.36 5.30
C THR A 843 -36.99 -15.87 6.03
N VAL A 844 -36.57 -14.63 5.79
CA VAL A 844 -35.37 -14.02 6.37
C VAL A 844 -35.74 -12.79 7.19
N ASN A 845 -34.88 -12.46 8.16
CA ASN A 845 -35.04 -11.23 8.92
C ASN A 845 -34.36 -10.07 8.22
N ASP A 846 -33.25 -10.32 7.52
CA ASP A 846 -32.53 -9.36 6.70
C ASP A 846 -32.47 -9.84 5.25
N ILE A 847 -32.83 -8.98 4.29
CA ILE A 847 -32.83 -9.33 2.86
C ILE A 847 -31.43 -9.68 2.35
N PHE A 848 -30.39 -9.10 2.95
CA PHE A 848 -29.00 -9.36 2.56
C PHE A 848 -28.56 -10.81 2.82
N GLU A 849 -29.27 -11.56 3.67
CA GLU A 849 -29.10 -13.01 3.82
C GLU A 849 -29.24 -13.74 2.47
N LEU A 850 -30.19 -13.31 1.64
CA LEU A 850 -30.46 -13.91 0.32
C LEU A 850 -29.53 -13.39 -0.78
N LEU A 851 -28.71 -12.38 -0.49
CA LEU A 851 -27.77 -11.76 -1.43
C LEU A 851 -26.31 -12.17 -1.19
N VAL A 852 -26.05 -13.02 -0.19
CA VAL A 852 -24.73 -13.60 0.03
C VAL A 852 -24.29 -14.38 -1.21
N ASN A 853 -23.06 -14.14 -1.67
CA ASN A 853 -22.46 -14.76 -2.84
C ASN A 853 -23.17 -14.46 -4.18
N THR A 854 -23.91 -13.35 -4.28
CA THR A 854 -24.62 -12.93 -5.51
C THR A 854 -23.93 -11.79 -6.28
N ALA A 855 -22.91 -11.13 -5.70
CA ALA A 855 -22.19 -10.06 -6.37
C ALA A 855 -21.59 -10.50 -7.71
N GLY A 856 -21.78 -9.69 -8.75
CA GLY A 856 -21.32 -9.99 -10.12
C GLY A 856 -22.06 -11.14 -10.81
N LYS A 857 -23.11 -11.70 -10.19
CA LYS A 857 -23.89 -12.83 -10.72
C LYS A 857 -25.31 -12.41 -11.03
N THR A 858 -25.84 -12.90 -12.15
CA THR A 858 -27.25 -12.70 -12.51
C THR A 858 -28.16 -13.22 -11.40
N THR A 859 -29.00 -12.33 -10.87
CA THR A 859 -29.91 -12.59 -9.74
C THR A 859 -31.33 -12.22 -10.14
N GLU A 860 -32.29 -13.10 -9.87
CA GLU A 860 -33.72 -12.85 -10.15
C GLU A 860 -34.38 -12.18 -8.94
N LEU A 861 -35.01 -11.02 -9.16
CA LEU A 861 -35.86 -10.35 -8.19
C LEU A 861 -37.33 -10.55 -8.58
N THR A 862 -38.18 -10.88 -7.60
CA THR A 862 -39.63 -10.76 -7.73
C THR A 862 -40.08 -9.48 -7.04
N VAL A 863 -40.72 -8.58 -7.78
CA VAL A 863 -41.06 -7.22 -7.34
C VAL A 863 -42.53 -6.90 -7.57
N ASN A 864 -43.12 -6.07 -6.70
CA ASN A 864 -44.51 -5.63 -6.79
C ASN A 864 -44.70 -4.23 -6.17
N SER A 865 -45.66 -3.45 -6.65
CA SER A 865 -46.01 -2.15 -6.05
C SER A 865 -46.80 -2.27 -4.74
N LYS A 866 -47.17 -3.49 -4.35
CA LYS A 866 -47.87 -3.82 -3.11
C LYS A 866 -47.13 -4.92 -2.35
N PRO A 867 -47.28 -5.04 -1.01
CA PRO A 867 -46.69 -6.11 -0.22
C PRO A 867 -47.42 -7.46 -0.43
N SER A 868 -47.46 -7.96 -1.67
CA SER A 868 -48.14 -9.20 -2.08
C SER A 868 -47.43 -9.87 -3.26
N ASN A 869 -47.59 -11.19 -3.40
CA ASN A 869 -47.16 -11.91 -4.61
C ASN A 869 -48.18 -11.80 -5.75
N THR A 870 -49.42 -11.41 -5.47
CA THR A 870 -50.44 -11.25 -6.51
C THR A 870 -50.10 -10.04 -7.39
N GLY A 871 -49.87 -10.29 -8.68
CA GLY A 871 -49.47 -9.26 -9.63
C GLY A 871 -47.98 -8.89 -9.59
N SER A 872 -47.15 -9.67 -8.86
CA SER A 872 -45.71 -9.47 -8.89
C SER A 872 -45.13 -9.82 -10.25
N ARG A 873 -44.02 -9.18 -10.61
CA ARG A 873 -43.25 -9.49 -11.82
C ARG A 873 -41.83 -9.89 -11.46
N LYS A 874 -41.19 -10.68 -12.33
CA LYS A 874 -39.78 -11.04 -12.23
C LYS A 874 -38.92 -10.09 -13.05
N THR A 875 -37.71 -9.83 -12.56
CA THR A 875 -36.69 -9.08 -13.30
C THR A 875 -35.31 -9.60 -12.93
N LEU A 876 -34.32 -9.39 -13.80
CA LEU A 876 -32.94 -9.82 -13.59
C LEU A 876 -32.09 -8.61 -13.30
N VAL A 877 -31.16 -8.76 -12.36
CA VAL A 877 -30.15 -7.75 -12.00
C VAL A 877 -28.79 -8.42 -11.86
N VAL A 878 -27.72 -7.63 -11.98
CA VAL A 878 -26.38 -8.04 -11.56
C VAL A 878 -25.98 -7.20 -10.35
N PRO A 879 -26.08 -7.74 -9.12
CA PRO A 879 -25.71 -6.99 -7.92
C PRO A 879 -24.23 -6.59 -7.93
N THR A 880 -23.92 -5.41 -7.40
CA THR A 880 -22.53 -4.93 -7.24
C THR A 880 -21.94 -5.43 -5.92
N ALA A 881 -20.61 -5.58 -5.84
CA ALA A 881 -19.92 -5.89 -4.58
C ALA A 881 -19.65 -4.65 -3.72
N ASP A 882 -19.67 -3.46 -4.33
CA ASP A 882 -19.36 -2.18 -3.68
C ASP A 882 -20.27 -1.07 -4.23
N GLU A 883 -20.84 -0.27 -3.33
CA GLU A 883 -21.69 0.89 -3.63
C GLU A 883 -20.99 2.23 -3.36
N SER A 884 -19.73 2.24 -2.91
CA SER A 884 -18.97 3.45 -2.58
C SER A 884 -18.98 4.48 -3.72
N GLY A 885 -18.77 4.05 -4.96
CA GLY A 885 -18.86 4.91 -6.16
C GLY A 885 -20.26 5.52 -6.37
N LEU A 886 -21.33 4.79 -6.06
CA LEU A 886 -22.70 5.30 -6.12
C LEU A 886 -22.94 6.36 -5.05
N TYR A 887 -22.53 6.13 -3.81
CA TYR A 887 -22.66 7.12 -2.74
C TYR A 887 -21.89 8.40 -3.08
N TYR A 888 -20.67 8.28 -3.61
CA TYR A 888 -19.87 9.39 -4.07
C TYR A 888 -20.57 10.20 -5.18
N LEU A 889 -21.00 9.53 -6.26
CA LEU A 889 -21.69 10.17 -7.38
C LEU A 889 -22.93 10.95 -6.94
N ASN A 890 -23.75 10.33 -6.09
CA ASN A 890 -24.99 10.95 -5.60
C ASN A 890 -24.68 12.15 -4.69
N TRP A 891 -23.66 12.06 -3.85
CA TRP A 891 -23.22 13.16 -2.99
C TRP A 891 -22.69 14.36 -3.81
N VAL A 892 -21.80 14.13 -4.77
CA VAL A 892 -21.26 15.21 -5.64
C VAL A 892 -22.37 15.89 -6.43
N ARG A 893 -23.25 15.12 -7.09
CA ARG A 893 -24.36 15.67 -7.89
C ARG A 893 -25.33 16.47 -7.03
N LYS A 894 -25.64 16.00 -5.81
CA LYS A 894 -26.49 16.73 -4.87
C LYS A 894 -25.89 18.09 -4.52
N ASN A 895 -24.57 18.17 -4.28
CA ASN A 895 -23.92 19.44 -3.97
C ASN A 895 -23.86 20.39 -5.18
N ILE A 896 -23.63 19.86 -6.40
CA ILE A 896 -23.72 20.64 -7.64
C ILE A 896 -25.13 21.23 -7.81
N ASP A 897 -26.18 20.41 -7.64
CA ASP A 897 -27.57 20.85 -7.77
C ASP A 897 -27.92 21.91 -6.70
N TYR A 898 -27.44 21.71 -5.47
CA TYR A 898 -27.64 22.63 -4.35
C TYR A 898 -27.01 24.00 -4.61
N VAL A 899 -25.74 24.04 -5.02
CA VAL A 899 -25.03 25.29 -5.35
C VAL A 899 -25.69 26.00 -6.52
N ASN A 900 -26.05 25.27 -7.58
CA ASN A 900 -26.75 25.85 -8.73
C ASN A 900 -28.08 26.50 -8.31
N ALA A 901 -28.89 25.82 -7.49
CA ALA A 901 -30.17 26.36 -7.03
C ALA A 901 -30.00 27.63 -6.17
N LYS A 902 -28.99 27.68 -5.30
CA LYS A 902 -28.76 28.81 -4.36
C LYS A 902 -28.09 30.03 -4.99
N THR A 903 -27.48 29.84 -6.15
CA THR A 903 -26.70 30.85 -6.86
C THR A 903 -27.28 31.19 -8.23
N ASN A 904 -28.50 30.74 -8.53
CA ASN A 904 -29.15 30.89 -9.84
C ASN A 904 -28.27 30.40 -11.01
N GLY A 905 -27.48 29.36 -10.76
CA GLY A 905 -26.55 28.79 -11.72
C GLY A 905 -25.31 29.64 -12.02
N GLU A 906 -25.04 30.71 -11.27
CA GLU A 906 -23.88 31.57 -11.52
C GLU A 906 -22.56 31.01 -10.97
N VAL A 907 -22.61 30.17 -9.94
CA VAL A 907 -21.43 29.58 -9.28
C VAL A 907 -21.29 28.11 -9.68
N GLY A 908 -20.09 27.70 -10.05
CA GLY A 908 -19.73 26.31 -10.27
C GLY A 908 -19.32 25.61 -8.97
N TYR A 909 -19.43 24.30 -8.93
CA TYR A 909 -18.94 23.46 -7.84
C TYR A 909 -18.18 22.28 -8.41
N ILE A 910 -17.04 21.96 -7.82
CA ILE A 910 -16.29 20.72 -8.04
C ILE A 910 -15.89 20.12 -6.70
N HIS A 911 -15.74 18.80 -6.67
CA HIS A 911 -15.10 18.10 -5.56
C HIS A 911 -13.91 17.31 -6.07
N ILE A 912 -12.85 17.24 -5.27
CA ILE A 912 -11.62 16.52 -5.59
C ILE A 912 -11.41 15.47 -4.49
N PRO A 913 -11.68 14.17 -4.76
CA PRO A 913 -11.71 13.13 -3.72
C PRO A 913 -10.34 12.66 -3.24
N ASP A 914 -9.31 12.84 -4.05
CA ASP A 914 -7.91 12.59 -3.69
C ASP A 914 -6.98 13.46 -4.56
N MET A 915 -5.67 13.33 -4.38
CA MET A 915 -4.68 13.97 -5.25
C MET A 915 -3.94 12.94 -6.10
N GLY A 916 -4.63 11.89 -6.53
CA GLY A 916 -4.15 10.86 -7.44
C GLY A 916 -4.79 10.95 -8.83
N THR A 917 -4.80 9.83 -9.54
CA THR A 917 -5.40 9.69 -10.87
C THR A 917 -6.92 9.86 -10.84
N GLU A 918 -7.59 9.29 -9.85
CA GLU A 918 -9.03 9.44 -9.64
C GLU A 918 -9.40 10.91 -9.40
N GLY A 919 -8.66 11.61 -8.54
CA GLY A 919 -8.82 13.04 -8.29
C GLY A 919 -8.65 13.89 -9.55
N LEU A 920 -7.65 13.59 -10.40
CA LEU A 920 -7.49 14.26 -11.69
C LEU A 920 -8.67 13.99 -12.65
N ASN A 921 -9.17 12.76 -12.69
CA ASN A 921 -10.33 12.41 -13.53
C ASN A 921 -11.58 13.16 -13.08
N GLU A 922 -11.83 13.24 -11.77
CA GLU A 922 -12.96 13.99 -11.19
C GLU A 922 -12.81 15.50 -11.40
N PHE A 923 -11.60 16.04 -11.21
CA PHE A 923 -11.30 17.42 -11.56
C PHE A 923 -11.59 17.69 -13.04
N ALA A 924 -11.08 16.88 -13.97
CA ALA A 924 -11.33 17.09 -15.41
C ALA A 924 -12.81 16.94 -15.77
N LYS A 925 -13.50 15.93 -15.21
CA LYS A 925 -14.93 15.65 -15.43
C LYS A 925 -15.81 16.86 -15.09
N TYR A 926 -15.50 17.56 -13.99
CA TYR A 926 -16.34 18.67 -13.51
C TYR A 926 -15.79 20.07 -13.78
N PHE A 927 -14.48 20.30 -13.80
CA PHE A 927 -13.90 21.64 -13.97
C PHE A 927 -14.22 22.27 -15.33
N TYR A 928 -13.96 21.54 -16.43
CA TYR A 928 -14.15 22.09 -17.78
C TYR A 928 -15.62 22.32 -18.15
N ALA A 929 -16.55 21.61 -17.50
CA ALA A 929 -17.99 21.87 -17.64
C ALA A 929 -18.43 23.19 -16.98
N GLN A 930 -17.59 23.81 -16.14
CA GLN A 930 -17.93 24.97 -15.32
C GLN A 930 -17.28 26.27 -15.82
N LEU A 931 -16.55 26.26 -16.94
CA LEU A 931 -15.78 27.43 -17.42
C LEU A 931 -16.63 28.70 -17.67
N GLN A 932 -17.93 28.54 -17.95
CA GLN A 932 -18.85 29.67 -18.17
C GLN A 932 -19.50 30.19 -16.87
N LYS A 933 -19.19 29.59 -15.72
CA LYS A 933 -19.64 30.10 -14.42
C LYS A 933 -18.87 31.37 -14.06
N LYS A 934 -19.48 32.21 -13.23
CA LYS A 934 -18.89 33.48 -12.78
C LYS A 934 -17.92 33.30 -11.62
N ALA A 935 -18.00 32.17 -10.91
CA ALA A 935 -17.16 31.84 -9.76
C ALA A 935 -17.14 30.32 -9.54
N LEU A 936 -16.22 29.84 -8.69
CA LEU A 936 -16.04 28.41 -8.44
C LEU A 936 -15.88 28.10 -6.95
N ILE A 937 -16.68 27.17 -6.43
CA ILE A 937 -16.43 26.49 -5.16
C ILE A 937 -15.66 25.20 -5.45
N ILE A 938 -14.54 25.01 -4.76
CA ILE A 938 -13.69 23.82 -4.84
C ILE A 938 -13.81 23.11 -3.49
N ASP A 939 -14.28 21.87 -3.50
CA ASP A 939 -14.45 21.06 -2.31
C ASP A 939 -13.33 20.00 -2.21
N ASP A 940 -12.45 20.17 -1.22
CA ASP A 940 -11.34 19.28 -0.90
C ASP A 940 -11.62 18.48 0.40
N ARG A 941 -12.86 18.53 0.91
CA ARG A 941 -13.26 17.80 2.12
C ARG A 941 -13.17 16.31 1.89
N GLY A 942 -12.48 15.62 2.79
CA GLY A 942 -12.29 14.18 2.65
C GLY A 942 -11.25 13.75 1.61
N ASN A 943 -10.46 14.68 1.07
CA ASN A 943 -9.42 14.37 0.10
C ASN A 943 -8.38 13.37 0.64
N GLY A 944 -8.18 12.25 -0.06
CA GLY A 944 -7.31 11.16 0.36
C GLY A 944 -5.80 11.39 0.21
N GLY A 945 -5.37 12.47 -0.44
CA GLY A 945 -3.97 12.78 -0.75
C GLY A 945 -3.44 12.13 -2.03
N GLY A 946 -2.14 12.27 -2.29
CA GLY A 946 -1.51 11.85 -3.54
C GLY A 946 -0.33 12.75 -3.90
N ASN A 947 -0.26 13.27 -5.12
CA ASN A 947 0.85 14.10 -5.59
C ASN A 947 0.50 15.12 -6.70
N VAL A 948 -0.77 15.23 -7.13
CA VAL A 948 -1.17 16.01 -8.30
C VAL A 948 -1.62 17.45 -8.00
N SER A 949 -1.68 17.87 -6.74
CA SER A 949 -2.15 19.23 -6.44
C SER A 949 -1.31 20.37 -7.05
N PRO A 950 0.00 20.24 -7.36
CA PRO A 950 0.69 21.26 -8.17
C PRO A 950 0.05 21.46 -9.55
N GLN A 951 -0.36 20.37 -10.21
CA GLN A 951 -0.99 20.41 -11.54
C GLN A 951 -2.36 21.09 -11.47
N ILE A 952 -3.14 20.80 -10.43
CA ILE A 952 -4.46 21.43 -10.19
C ILE A 952 -4.30 22.93 -9.89
N VAL A 953 -3.40 23.29 -8.97
CA VAL A 953 -3.13 24.69 -8.61
C VAL A 953 -2.67 25.49 -9.82
N GLU A 954 -1.87 24.91 -10.72
CA GLU A 954 -1.46 25.53 -11.99
C GLU A 954 -2.66 25.94 -12.87
N ARG A 955 -3.73 25.13 -12.92
CA ARG A 955 -4.96 25.49 -13.66
C ARG A 955 -5.75 26.57 -12.94
N LEU A 956 -5.85 26.47 -11.62
CA LEU A 956 -6.64 27.42 -10.81
C LEU A 956 -6.01 28.82 -10.74
N ARG A 957 -4.69 28.93 -10.90
CA ARG A 957 -3.95 30.22 -10.91
C ARG A 957 -3.85 30.88 -12.29
N ARG A 958 -4.48 30.33 -13.33
CA ARG A 958 -4.47 30.94 -14.66
C ARG A 958 -5.04 32.35 -14.61
N GLU A 959 -4.44 33.23 -15.42
CA GLU A 959 -4.91 34.60 -15.64
C GLU A 959 -5.24 34.76 -17.12
N ALA A 960 -6.41 35.34 -17.42
CA ALA A 960 -6.83 35.55 -18.79
C ALA A 960 -5.95 36.61 -19.46
N ALA A 961 -5.19 36.20 -20.47
CA ALA A 961 -4.41 37.12 -21.30
C ALA A 961 -5.24 37.63 -22.49
N PHE A 962 -6.11 36.77 -23.04
CA PHE A 962 -6.99 37.08 -24.15
C PHE A 962 -8.41 36.55 -23.93
N PHE A 963 -9.34 37.08 -24.73
CA PHE A 963 -10.65 36.49 -24.94
C PHE A 963 -10.82 36.19 -26.43
N ASN A 964 -11.00 34.92 -26.75
CA ASN A 964 -11.10 34.43 -28.13
C ASN A 964 -12.54 34.60 -28.64
N MET A 965 -12.70 35.34 -29.74
CA MET A 965 -13.98 35.55 -30.43
C MET A 965 -13.88 35.16 -31.92
N PRO A 966 -14.28 33.93 -32.27
CA PRO A 966 -14.48 33.56 -33.67
C PRO A 966 -15.59 34.40 -34.34
N ARG A 967 -15.53 34.56 -35.67
CA ARG A 967 -16.37 35.50 -36.49
C ARG A 967 -17.86 35.56 -36.13
N ASN A 968 -18.48 34.45 -35.75
CA ASN A 968 -19.92 34.34 -35.46
C ASN A 968 -20.21 33.81 -34.05
N VAL A 969 -19.23 33.80 -33.15
CA VAL A 969 -19.39 33.33 -31.78
C VAL A 969 -19.72 34.52 -30.89
N ALA A 970 -20.87 34.46 -30.23
CA ALA A 970 -21.39 35.56 -29.39
C ALA A 970 -20.81 35.59 -27.97
N ILE A 971 -20.20 34.49 -27.51
CA ILE A 971 -19.65 34.33 -26.16
C ILE A 971 -18.14 34.11 -26.29
N PRO A 972 -17.31 35.12 -25.97
CA PRO A 972 -15.86 34.96 -25.97
C PRO A 972 -15.42 34.00 -24.86
N ASN A 973 -14.40 33.18 -25.15
CA ASN A 973 -13.78 32.30 -24.17
C ASN A 973 -12.46 32.88 -23.68
N ALA A 974 -12.16 32.76 -22.39
CA ALA A 974 -10.86 33.14 -21.84
C ALA A 974 -9.76 32.23 -22.39
N ASP A 975 -8.57 32.79 -22.58
CA ASP A 975 -7.36 32.09 -23.02
C ASP A 975 -6.19 32.42 -22.06
N PRO A 976 -5.63 31.42 -21.36
CA PRO A 976 -5.99 29.99 -21.40
C PRO A 976 -7.37 29.68 -20.78
N GLU A 977 -7.94 28.49 -21.04
CA GLU A 977 -9.25 28.12 -20.49
C GLU A 977 -9.25 28.13 -18.95
N MET A 978 -10.19 28.86 -18.35
CA MET A 978 -10.31 29.06 -16.91
C MET A 978 -11.72 29.53 -16.49
N VAL A 979 -12.04 29.39 -15.20
CA VAL A 979 -13.17 30.10 -14.59
C VAL A 979 -12.73 31.53 -14.22
N VAL A 980 -13.31 32.53 -14.89
CA VAL A 980 -13.00 33.96 -14.65
C VAL A 980 -13.87 34.50 -13.51
N GLY A 981 -13.27 34.54 -12.31
CA GLY A 981 -13.88 35.14 -11.14
C GLY A 981 -13.35 34.57 -9.81
N PRO A 982 -14.01 34.92 -8.70
CA PRO A 982 -13.60 34.49 -7.37
C PRO A 982 -13.69 32.98 -7.19
N LYS A 983 -12.93 32.47 -6.22
CA LYS A 983 -12.86 31.05 -5.88
C LYS A 983 -12.91 30.91 -4.36
N VAL A 984 -13.53 29.85 -3.89
CA VAL A 984 -13.54 29.48 -2.47
C VAL A 984 -13.16 28.01 -2.36
N LEU A 985 -12.30 27.69 -1.40
CA LEU A 985 -11.87 26.32 -1.11
C LEU A 985 -12.52 25.84 0.19
N MET A 986 -13.02 24.61 0.19
CA MET A 986 -13.54 23.95 1.38
C MET A 986 -12.62 22.81 1.82
N ILE A 987 -12.32 22.74 3.11
CA ILE A 987 -11.50 21.67 3.72
C ILE A 987 -12.17 21.11 4.98
N ASP A 988 -11.88 19.86 5.32
CA ASP A 988 -12.27 19.27 6.61
C ASP A 988 -11.09 18.51 7.23
N GLN A 989 -11.30 17.97 8.43
CA GLN A 989 -10.31 17.15 9.13
C GLN A 989 -9.86 15.89 8.38
N TYR A 990 -10.54 15.53 7.29
CA TYR A 990 -10.24 14.38 6.46
C TYR A 990 -9.49 14.74 5.16
N SER A 991 -9.30 16.03 4.84
CA SER A 991 -8.37 16.50 3.80
C SER A 991 -6.93 16.16 4.21
N ALA A 992 -6.24 15.29 3.46
CA ALA A 992 -5.03 14.63 3.94
C ALA A 992 -3.86 14.61 2.93
N SER A 993 -2.64 14.68 3.43
CA SER A 993 -1.39 14.51 2.68
C SER A 993 -1.21 15.58 1.60
N ASP A 994 -1.21 15.25 0.31
CA ASP A 994 -1.20 16.29 -0.73
C ASP A 994 -2.52 17.11 -0.74
N GLY A 995 -3.59 16.61 -0.12
CA GLY A 995 -4.78 17.38 0.26
C GLY A 995 -4.58 18.33 1.45
N ASP A 996 -3.47 18.22 2.20
CA ASP A 996 -3.01 19.31 3.08
C ASP A 996 -2.16 20.32 2.30
N LEU A 997 -1.36 19.84 1.35
CA LEU A 997 -0.49 20.71 0.53
C LEU A 997 -1.30 21.60 -0.43
N PHE A 998 -2.45 21.13 -0.91
CA PHE A 998 -3.36 21.89 -1.76
C PHE A 998 -3.92 23.17 -1.11
N PRO A 999 -4.58 23.14 0.05
CA PRO A 999 -5.04 24.35 0.73
C PRO A 999 -3.88 25.27 1.12
N TYR A 1000 -2.73 24.73 1.51
CA TYR A 1000 -1.54 25.56 1.74
C TYR A 1000 -1.13 26.33 0.48
N ARG A 1001 -1.03 25.66 -0.68
CA ARG A 1001 -0.74 26.29 -1.98
C ARG A 1001 -1.82 27.30 -2.39
N PHE A 1002 -3.09 26.96 -2.17
CA PHE A 1002 -4.22 27.82 -2.48
C PHE A 1002 -4.14 29.16 -1.73
N ARG A 1003 -3.87 29.11 -0.42
CA ARG A 1003 -3.60 30.31 0.40
C ARG A 1003 -2.35 31.04 -0.08
N LYS A 1004 -1.24 30.32 -0.29
CA LYS A 1004 0.05 30.92 -0.66
C LYS A 1004 -0.03 31.76 -1.93
N TYR A 1005 -0.81 31.31 -2.91
CA TYR A 1005 -1.03 32.03 -4.17
C TYR A 1005 -2.22 33.00 -4.13
N GLY A 1006 -2.88 33.18 -2.99
CA GLY A 1006 -3.99 34.12 -2.83
C GLY A 1006 -5.19 33.80 -3.72
N LEU A 1007 -5.48 32.52 -3.95
CA LEU A 1007 -6.51 32.11 -4.91
C LEU A 1007 -7.95 32.35 -4.42
N GLY A 1008 -8.14 32.51 -3.10
CA GLY A 1008 -9.44 32.72 -2.47
C GLY A 1008 -9.42 32.41 -0.98
N GLN A 1009 -10.59 32.47 -0.34
CA GLN A 1009 -10.75 32.08 1.07
C GLN A 1009 -10.89 30.56 1.24
N ILE A 1010 -10.34 30.05 2.35
CA ILE A 1010 -10.45 28.66 2.78
C ILE A 1010 -11.48 28.57 3.92
N ILE A 1011 -12.46 27.67 3.79
CA ILE A 1011 -13.58 27.51 4.73
C ILE A 1011 -13.62 26.06 5.22
N GLY A 1012 -13.94 25.86 6.50
CA GLY A 1012 -14.25 24.54 7.03
C GLY A 1012 -13.52 24.22 8.32
N ARG A 1013 -12.78 23.12 8.38
CA ARG A 1013 -12.00 22.71 9.57
C ARG A 1013 -10.56 22.40 9.23
N ARG A 1014 -9.68 22.51 10.24
CA ARG A 1014 -8.25 22.16 10.13
C ARG A 1014 -8.09 20.78 9.48
N SER A 1015 -7.21 20.69 8.50
CA SER A 1015 -6.93 19.46 7.76
C SER A 1015 -6.08 18.44 8.56
N TRP A 1016 -5.82 17.27 7.99
CA TRP A 1016 -5.21 16.13 8.69
C TRP A 1016 -3.79 16.39 9.22
N GLY A 1017 -2.94 17.07 8.47
CA GLY A 1017 -1.62 17.50 8.94
C GLY A 1017 -0.50 16.48 8.88
N GLY A 1018 -0.51 15.54 7.93
CA GLY A 1018 0.60 14.63 7.68
C GLY A 1018 1.14 14.80 6.27
N VAL A 1019 2.30 15.43 6.09
CA VAL A 1019 2.88 15.80 4.78
C VAL A 1019 4.32 15.33 4.56
N VAL A 1020 4.90 14.58 5.50
CA VAL A 1020 6.15 13.85 5.21
C VAL A 1020 5.82 12.66 4.33
N GLY A 1021 6.17 12.74 3.03
CA GLY A 1021 5.85 11.71 2.04
C GLY A 1021 6.53 10.37 2.32
N ILE A 1022 5.94 9.29 1.80
CA ILE A 1022 6.39 7.92 2.07
C ILE A 1022 7.41 7.40 1.08
N ARG A 1023 8.38 6.65 1.59
CA ARG A 1023 8.95 5.51 0.88
C ARG A 1023 8.12 4.27 1.19
N GLY A 1024 7.67 3.58 0.14
CA GLY A 1024 6.91 2.34 0.25
C GLY A 1024 7.67 1.21 0.94
N SER A 1025 7.04 0.03 1.04
CA SER A 1025 7.64 -1.10 1.73
C SER A 1025 8.85 -1.66 0.99
N LEU A 1026 9.87 -2.02 1.76
CA LEU A 1026 10.88 -2.99 1.34
C LEU A 1026 10.31 -4.40 1.60
N PRO A 1027 10.82 -5.44 0.92
CA PRO A 1027 10.36 -6.81 1.18
C PRO A 1027 10.60 -7.18 2.65
N PHE A 1028 9.63 -7.85 3.25
CA PHE A 1028 9.81 -8.58 4.50
C PHE A 1028 9.65 -10.06 4.20
N ILE A 1029 10.34 -10.90 4.98
CA ILE A 1029 10.37 -12.35 4.79
C ILE A 1029 8.97 -12.98 4.74
N ASP A 1030 7.97 -12.40 5.42
CA ASP A 1030 6.61 -12.93 5.43
C ASP A 1030 5.60 -12.16 4.55
N GLY A 1031 6.05 -11.21 3.74
CA GLY A 1031 5.19 -10.33 2.95
C GLY A 1031 4.51 -9.21 3.75
N GLY A 1032 4.98 -8.91 4.96
CA GLY A 1032 4.63 -7.71 5.71
C GLY A 1032 4.92 -6.41 4.94
N SER A 1033 4.35 -5.31 5.40
CA SER A 1033 4.55 -3.99 4.81
C SER A 1033 4.88 -2.92 5.86
N LEU A 1034 5.76 -1.99 5.51
CA LEU A 1034 6.15 -0.83 6.32
C LEU A 1034 6.33 0.41 5.43
N SER A 1035 5.60 1.48 5.73
CA SER A 1035 5.84 2.80 5.12
C SER A 1035 6.77 3.62 5.99
N LYS A 1036 7.83 4.19 5.41
CA LYS A 1036 8.79 5.06 6.11
C LYS A 1036 8.60 6.50 5.64
N PRO A 1037 8.36 7.46 6.56
CA PRO A 1037 8.29 8.88 6.21
C PRO A 1037 9.68 9.42 5.86
N GLU A 1038 9.90 9.70 4.57
CA GLU A 1038 11.21 10.06 4.03
C GLU A 1038 11.22 11.45 3.37
N PHE A 1039 10.08 11.87 2.78
CA PHE A 1039 10.04 13.05 1.90
C PHE A 1039 9.35 14.24 2.56
N ALA A 1040 10.03 14.90 3.49
CA ALA A 1040 9.49 16.07 4.16
C ALA A 1040 9.48 17.33 3.26
N ARG A 1041 8.53 18.24 3.51
CA ARG A 1041 8.35 19.50 2.76
C ARG A 1041 8.51 20.70 3.70
N TYR A 1042 9.42 21.61 3.36
CA TYR A 1042 9.62 22.88 4.08
C TYR A 1042 9.11 24.07 3.26
N ASP A 1043 8.88 25.22 3.92
CA ASP A 1043 8.37 26.42 3.24
C ASP A 1043 9.45 27.09 2.35
N ALA A 1044 9.05 27.44 1.12
CA ALA A 1044 9.89 28.09 0.13
C ALA A 1044 10.23 29.57 0.47
N ALA A 1045 9.50 30.19 1.39
CA ALA A 1045 9.74 31.59 1.78
C ALA A 1045 10.97 31.80 2.68
N GLY A 1046 11.71 30.75 3.05
CA GLY A 1046 13.00 30.87 3.74
C GLY A 1046 12.92 30.93 5.28
N GLY A 1047 11.97 30.24 5.90
CA GLY A 1047 11.76 30.27 7.36
C GLY A 1047 12.34 29.11 8.18
N ASN A 1048 12.92 28.07 7.57
CA ASN A 1048 13.28 26.80 8.25
C ASN A 1048 12.14 26.17 9.06
N THR A 1049 10.88 26.33 8.60
CA THR A 1049 9.70 25.77 9.27
C THR A 1049 9.12 24.60 8.50
N TRP A 1050 8.52 23.66 9.24
CA TRP A 1050 7.67 22.56 8.73
C TRP A 1050 6.20 22.94 8.99
N PRO A 1051 5.55 23.72 8.11
CA PRO A 1051 4.34 24.47 8.47
C PRO A 1051 3.08 23.62 8.68
N ILE A 1052 3.09 22.34 8.29
CA ILE A 1052 1.88 21.51 8.22
C ILE A 1052 2.01 20.23 9.05
N GLU A 1053 3.16 19.55 9.03
CA GLU A 1053 3.33 18.25 9.70
C GLU A 1053 3.01 18.33 11.21
N GLY A 1054 2.12 17.45 11.68
CA GLY A 1054 1.66 17.40 13.07
C GLY A 1054 0.54 18.38 13.44
N HIS A 1055 0.15 19.28 12.52
CA HIS A 1055 -0.89 20.31 12.73
C HIS A 1055 -1.96 20.31 11.63
N GLY A 1056 -1.59 20.46 10.37
CA GLY A 1056 -2.52 20.65 9.25
C GLY A 1056 -2.60 22.09 8.77
N VAL A 1057 -3.60 22.39 7.96
CA VAL A 1057 -3.89 23.72 7.43
C VAL A 1057 -5.18 24.20 8.07
N ASP A 1058 -5.09 25.25 8.88
CA ASP A 1058 -6.26 25.95 9.38
C ASP A 1058 -7.02 26.61 8.23
N PRO A 1059 -8.37 26.65 8.24
CA PRO A 1059 -9.16 27.46 7.33
C PRO A 1059 -9.05 28.95 7.69
N ASP A 1060 -9.36 29.84 6.75
CA ASP A 1060 -9.49 31.28 7.04
C ASP A 1060 -10.79 31.56 7.80
N ILE A 1061 -11.83 30.76 7.55
CA ILE A 1061 -13.12 30.79 8.25
C ILE A 1061 -13.43 29.38 8.78
N GLU A 1062 -13.32 29.20 10.09
CA GLU A 1062 -13.69 27.95 10.73
C GLU A 1062 -15.22 27.79 10.78
N VAL A 1063 -15.71 26.66 10.25
CA VAL A 1063 -17.12 26.28 10.25
C VAL A 1063 -17.24 24.80 10.57
N ILE A 1064 -18.01 24.49 11.61
CA ILE A 1064 -18.26 23.13 12.06
C ILE A 1064 -19.52 22.61 11.37
N ASN A 1065 -19.40 21.46 10.72
CA ASN A 1065 -20.54 20.62 10.38
C ASN A 1065 -20.72 19.56 11.47
N SER A 1066 -21.83 19.61 12.21
CA SER A 1066 -22.13 18.58 13.18
C SER A 1066 -22.56 17.28 12.46
N PRO A 1067 -22.18 16.08 12.95
CA PRO A 1067 -22.58 14.84 12.29
C PRO A 1067 -24.11 14.67 12.16
N SER A 1068 -24.88 15.23 13.10
CA SER A 1068 -26.34 15.15 13.06
C SER A 1068 -26.96 16.09 12.04
N ASP A 1069 -26.44 17.31 11.89
CA ASP A 1069 -26.89 18.24 10.86
C ASP A 1069 -26.60 17.69 9.46
N GLU A 1070 -25.40 17.12 9.24
CA GLU A 1070 -25.05 16.49 7.96
C GLU A 1070 -25.96 15.31 7.63
N TYR A 1071 -26.25 14.46 8.61
CA TYR A 1071 -27.20 13.35 8.44
C TYR A 1071 -28.59 13.85 8.00
N MET A 1072 -29.05 14.96 8.58
CA MET A 1072 -30.31 15.62 8.21
C MET A 1072 -30.22 16.42 6.90
N GLY A 1073 -29.06 16.41 6.23
CA GLY A 1073 -28.83 17.04 4.94
C GLY A 1073 -28.51 18.53 5.00
N LYS A 1074 -28.12 19.07 6.16
CA LYS A 1074 -27.63 20.44 6.32
C LYS A 1074 -26.11 20.46 6.25
N ASP A 1075 -25.57 21.30 5.38
CA ASP A 1075 -24.13 21.48 5.20
C ASP A 1075 -23.77 22.95 5.46
N ASN A 1076 -23.44 23.28 6.71
CA ASN A 1076 -23.12 24.64 7.14
C ASN A 1076 -21.85 25.17 6.46
N GLN A 1077 -20.87 24.30 6.19
CA GLN A 1077 -19.66 24.67 5.46
C GLN A 1077 -19.98 25.07 4.02
N LEU A 1078 -20.82 24.30 3.32
CA LEU A 1078 -21.22 24.62 1.94
C LEU A 1078 -22.10 25.88 1.89
N ASP A 1079 -23.02 26.03 2.85
CA ASP A 1079 -23.82 27.26 2.97
C ASP A 1079 -22.93 28.48 3.20
N LYS A 1080 -21.90 28.37 4.04
CA LYS A 1080 -20.93 29.47 4.24
C LYS A 1080 -20.10 29.74 2.99
N ALA A 1081 -19.67 28.71 2.27
CA ALA A 1081 -18.98 28.89 0.99
C ALA A 1081 -19.84 29.61 -0.05
N ILE A 1082 -21.13 29.27 -0.13
CA ILE A 1082 -22.10 29.97 -0.99
C ILE A 1082 -22.29 31.42 -0.54
N GLU A 1083 -22.37 31.69 0.76
CA GLU A 1083 -22.48 33.06 1.30
C GLU A 1083 -21.28 33.91 0.88
N ILE A 1084 -20.06 33.42 1.16
CA ILE A 1084 -18.82 34.13 0.86
C ILE A 1084 -18.66 34.37 -0.64
N ILE A 1085 -18.81 33.32 -1.47
CA ILE A 1085 -18.61 33.45 -2.91
C ILE A 1085 -19.64 34.39 -3.55
N LYS A 1086 -20.88 34.45 -3.04
CA LYS A 1086 -21.89 35.42 -3.48
C LYS A 1086 -21.51 36.85 -3.10
N GLY A 1087 -20.90 37.04 -1.93
CA GLY A 1087 -20.36 38.33 -1.52
C GLY A 1087 -19.23 38.79 -2.45
N GLU A 1088 -18.29 37.90 -2.76
CA GLU A 1088 -17.17 38.20 -3.67
C GLU A 1088 -17.64 38.42 -5.12
N LEU A 1089 -18.68 37.72 -5.56
CA LEU A 1089 -19.29 37.90 -6.88
C LEU A 1089 -19.78 39.32 -7.14
N VAL A 1090 -20.21 40.06 -6.10
CA VAL A 1090 -20.63 41.47 -6.25
C VAL A 1090 -19.48 42.36 -6.70
N GLN A 1091 -18.24 41.99 -6.36
CA GLN A 1091 -17.03 42.72 -6.74
C GLN A 1091 -16.44 42.25 -8.08
N ARG A 1092 -16.99 41.18 -8.66
CA ARG A 1092 -16.53 40.62 -9.93
C ARG A 1092 -16.81 41.62 -11.06
N LYS A 1093 -15.78 41.92 -11.85
CA LYS A 1093 -15.93 42.67 -13.11
C LYS A 1093 -16.43 41.73 -14.22
N ASP A 1094 -17.30 42.25 -15.08
CA ASP A 1094 -17.67 41.53 -16.29
C ASP A 1094 -16.46 41.31 -17.20
N ASN A 1095 -16.54 40.24 -18.00
CA ASN A 1095 -15.52 39.98 -19.02
C ASN A 1095 -15.53 41.14 -20.03
N PRO A 1096 -14.36 41.54 -20.57
CA PRO A 1096 -14.30 42.60 -21.56
C PRO A 1096 -15.15 42.24 -22.78
N ALA A 1097 -15.95 43.20 -23.25
CA ALA A 1097 -16.70 43.05 -24.48
C ALA A 1097 -15.75 43.03 -25.70
N PRO A 1098 -16.08 42.30 -26.77
CA PRO A 1098 -15.31 42.35 -28.00
C PRO A 1098 -15.21 43.79 -28.55
N PRO A 1099 -14.03 44.25 -28.99
CA PRO A 1099 -13.88 45.57 -29.57
C PRO A 1099 -14.59 45.66 -30.95
N PRO A 1100 -14.95 46.87 -31.41
CA PRO A 1100 -15.45 47.05 -32.77
C PRO A 1100 -14.47 46.53 -33.83
N TYR A 1101 -14.99 45.93 -34.91
CA TYR A 1101 -14.15 45.44 -36.00
C TYR A 1101 -13.38 46.59 -36.70
N PRO A 1102 -12.11 46.38 -37.09
CA PRO A 1102 -11.31 47.41 -37.75
C PRO A 1102 -11.86 47.76 -39.14
N LYS A 1103 -12.00 49.07 -39.42
CA LYS A 1103 -12.35 49.58 -40.76
C LYS A 1103 -11.05 49.94 -41.50
N LYS A 1104 -10.54 49.01 -42.33
CA LYS A 1104 -9.25 49.16 -43.05
C LYS A 1104 -9.35 49.84 -44.43
N ASN A 1105 -10.54 50.34 -44.81
CA ASN A 1105 -10.80 51.02 -46.08
C ASN A 1105 -10.94 52.55 -45.95
N LYS A 1106 -10.48 53.11 -44.82
CA LYS A 1106 -10.43 54.54 -44.56
C LYS A 1106 -8.99 55.02 -44.58
#